data_AF-A0AAN6WN01-F1
#
_entry.id   AF-A0AAN6WN01-F1
#
_cell.length_a   1.000
_cell.length_b   1.000
_cell.length_c   1.000
_cell.angle_alpha   90.00
_cell.angle_beta   90.00
_cell.angle_gamma   90.00
#
_symmetry.space_group_name_H-M   'P 1'
#
loop_
_entity.id
_entity.type
_entity.pdbx_description
1 polymer ?
#
loop_
_entity_poly.entity_id
_entity_poly.type
_entity_poly.pdbx_seq_one_letter_code
_entity_poly.pdbx_strand_id
1 'polypeptide(L)'
;MFVLRNVGKLLFGSSNQESMIELPQGQLYLVRPFSPKGYSELLFKDASARIRRTAQEFQYQLVVQRVYEEGEAELLAEEEGDETEADADFLASERDEKTFLLDEALHFRVENREGSEKVLCWRDLSGDAGDVFEYVCDPSITPGQVERFKTFAKQCQYERKYRKPHTTASDDDYDQFEFHEQPIPPASPIHSPILTRSIDFTDTMSSGKRSSPVREIPDLSEATPTKAPPKTPSKAVVQSPAATPASKGKERDMGPPTAAAHPEAREILAAEIAELHFFDFPSGAFVQQDASVTATVSEIGDWKYWLQIKSADRDWLGIPVVADINPVFNFEFLSFIFNQFTDDGSAYSWLLRFKDQATLERFQEGLLQALWEQLNEMKWSKIKDKERDYVADAFNDLTMEDADYPEEEEEEEERYESAEEEEASDDDRPRSEHYDSDEEADDVDFTPKDGDVNKQIAVGYKHDRSFVVRGSKIGVFKHTPNNHLEFSTNISKVETPDGELFSPKKVMLHNEDRNLILQKDSDPNKLYRMDLEYGKVVDEWKVHEDIPVVTFAPENKFAQMTHEPTFLGISRNALYRVDPRLSGTKLVDAQLKQYVSKNDFSAISTTEKGHIAVASNKGDIRLFDRLGINAKTHIPALGEPIIGLDVSADGRWVLATCRTYLLLIDAMQKSGKNEGKLGFEKSFAADQKPQPRRLALTPEHVAQFAYETGKGVHFTPAKFNTGEGASETSIITATGPYIIEWNLKKILTGKKSPYLIKRYSDDVKADDFKFGTDKNVIVALPHEVNMVNHARLKRPTRESIAGEFGLSAVRRGSRIGGTPLRSPSKLSRSEVVSEY
;
A
#
# COMPACT_ATOMS: atom_id res chain seq x y z
N MET A 1 -21.77 17.51 -0.89
CA MET A 1 -20.94 18.63 -1.42
C MET A 1 -20.25 19.30 -0.22
N PHE A 2 -19.33 18.60 0.45
CA PHE A 2 -18.64 19.10 1.64
C PHE A 2 -17.21 18.54 1.72
N VAL A 3 -16.37 18.82 0.70
CA VAL A 3 -15.00 18.28 0.58
C VAL A 3 -13.98 19.41 0.65
N LEU A 4 -13.84 20.05 1.82
CA LEU A 4 -12.93 21.20 2.00
C LEU A 4 -12.12 21.25 3.32
N ARG A 5 -12.33 20.33 4.27
CA ARG A 5 -11.68 20.41 5.60
C ARG A 5 -10.27 19.81 5.64
N ASN A 6 -10.10 18.56 5.22
CA ASN A 6 -8.86 17.79 5.49
C ASN A 6 -7.80 17.86 4.36
N VAL A 7 -8.20 18.24 3.14
CA VAL A 7 -7.29 18.39 1.98
C VAL A 7 -6.20 19.47 2.22
N GLY A 8 -6.40 20.37 3.19
CA GLY A 8 -5.52 21.49 3.49
C GLY A 8 -4.18 21.17 4.18
N LYS A 9 -4.00 19.97 4.78
CA LYS A 9 -2.71 19.54 5.35
C LYS A 9 -1.89 18.72 4.33
N LEU A 10 -2.50 17.73 3.71
CA LEU A 10 -1.80 16.74 2.85
C LEU A 10 -1.08 17.36 1.63
N LEU A 11 -1.57 18.49 1.09
CA LEU A 11 -1.03 19.12 -0.12
C LEU A 11 0.07 20.17 0.11
N PHE A 12 0.39 20.54 1.35
CA PHE A 12 1.11 21.80 1.64
C PHE A 12 2.31 21.71 2.60
N GLY A 13 2.54 20.56 3.25
CA GLY A 13 3.77 20.26 4.00
C GLY A 13 3.74 20.60 5.49
N SER A 14 4.78 20.16 6.20
CA SER A 14 4.88 20.21 7.67
C SER A 14 5.28 21.58 8.24
N SER A 15 5.10 21.73 9.56
CA SER A 15 4.97 22.97 10.33
C SER A 15 6.17 23.94 10.35
N ASN A 16 7.29 23.64 9.68
CA ASN A 16 8.54 24.41 9.76
C ASN A 16 8.69 25.41 8.59
N GLN A 17 7.64 26.20 8.33
CA GLN A 17 7.56 27.21 7.28
C GLN A 17 7.57 28.63 7.90
N GLU A 18 8.38 29.54 7.36
CA GLU A 18 8.57 30.90 7.90
C GLU A 18 7.25 31.68 7.96
N SER A 19 6.87 32.15 9.15
CA SER A 19 5.69 32.99 9.35
C SER A 19 5.94 34.41 8.83
N MET A 20 5.06 34.90 7.96
CA MET A 20 5.22 36.22 7.33
C MET A 20 4.66 37.35 8.18
N ILE A 21 3.59 37.06 8.94
CA ILE A 21 2.98 37.96 9.91
C ILE A 21 2.21 37.15 10.96
N GLU A 22 2.14 37.66 12.19
CA GLU A 22 1.54 36.99 13.34
C GLU A 22 0.90 37.99 14.32
N LEU A 23 -0.21 37.58 14.93
CA LEU A 23 -0.85 38.19 16.09
C LEU A 23 -0.67 37.21 17.26
N PRO A 24 0.18 37.51 18.26
CA PRO A 24 0.64 36.52 19.23
C PRO A 24 -0.40 36.06 20.26
N GLN A 25 -1.49 36.83 20.46
CA GLN A 25 -2.49 36.55 21.49
C GLN A 25 -3.91 36.91 21.02
N GLY A 26 -4.87 36.09 21.42
CA GLY A 26 -6.29 36.18 21.09
C GLY A 26 -7.01 34.85 21.37
N GLN A 27 -8.30 34.79 21.04
CA GLN A 27 -9.17 33.65 21.30
C GLN A 27 -9.88 33.20 20.03
N LEU A 28 -10.02 31.90 19.80
CA LEU A 28 -10.71 31.34 18.62
C LEU A 28 -12.08 30.79 18.97
N TYR A 29 -13.12 31.35 18.37
CA TYR A 29 -14.50 30.88 18.43
C TYR A 29 -14.96 30.33 17.07
N LEU A 30 -15.90 29.39 17.10
CA LEU A 30 -16.70 28.94 15.96
C LEU A 30 -18.17 29.28 16.24
N VAL A 31 -18.72 30.23 15.48
CA VAL A 31 -20.10 30.70 15.60
C VAL A 31 -20.94 29.96 14.57
N ARG A 32 -22.05 29.36 15.02
CA ARG A 32 -22.98 28.58 14.19
C ARG A 32 -24.41 29.15 14.29
N PRO A 33 -24.78 30.16 13.50
CA PRO A 33 -26.03 30.91 13.67
C PRO A 33 -27.32 30.08 13.60
N PHE A 34 -27.27 28.88 12.99
CA PHE A 34 -28.43 27.99 12.81
C PHE A 34 -28.35 26.68 13.63
N SER A 35 -27.31 26.50 14.46
CA SER A 35 -27.08 25.26 15.21
C SER A 35 -28.09 25.05 16.36
N PRO A 36 -28.76 23.88 16.43
CA PRO A 36 -29.61 23.53 17.57
C PRO A 36 -28.83 23.12 18.83
N LYS A 37 -27.50 22.91 18.73
CA LYS A 37 -26.63 22.51 19.85
C LYS A 37 -26.08 23.70 20.65
N GLY A 38 -26.05 24.89 20.04
CA GLY A 38 -25.48 26.10 20.64
C GLY A 38 -25.04 27.09 19.57
N TYR A 39 -25.22 28.38 19.85
CA TYR A 39 -24.98 29.48 18.91
C TYR A 39 -23.49 29.73 18.63
N SER A 40 -22.61 29.45 19.60
CA SER A 40 -21.15 29.58 19.44
C SER A 40 -20.42 28.64 20.37
N GLU A 41 -19.20 28.27 19.96
CA GLU A 41 -18.29 27.36 20.63
C GLU A 41 -16.92 28.04 20.77
N LEU A 42 -16.34 28.10 21.97
CA LEU A 42 -14.97 28.55 22.19
C LEU A 42 -14.05 27.36 21.94
N LEU A 43 -13.19 27.46 20.92
CA LEU A 43 -12.26 26.40 20.53
C LEU A 43 -10.91 26.56 21.24
N PHE A 44 -10.33 27.76 21.21
CA PHE A 44 -9.08 28.06 21.90
C PHE A 44 -9.25 29.29 22.80
N LYS A 45 -9.12 29.10 24.12
CA LYS A 45 -9.13 30.15 25.15
C LYS A 45 -8.00 31.16 24.93
N ASP A 46 -6.82 30.67 24.56
CA ASP A 46 -5.61 31.43 24.29
C ASP A 46 -4.93 30.84 23.04
N ALA A 47 -4.62 31.69 22.06
CA ALA A 47 -4.07 31.29 20.77
C ALA A 47 -3.27 32.43 20.09
N SER A 48 -2.39 32.07 19.15
CA SER A 48 -1.81 32.98 18.17
C SER A 48 -2.40 32.74 16.77
N ALA A 49 -2.47 33.79 15.96
CA ALA A 49 -2.92 33.72 14.55
C ALA A 49 -1.82 34.21 13.61
N ARG A 50 -1.42 33.40 12.63
CA ARG A 50 -0.27 33.64 11.74
C ARG A 50 -0.59 33.33 10.28
N ILE A 51 0.12 33.97 9.34
CA ILE A 51 0.06 33.65 7.90
C ILE A 51 1.40 33.04 7.46
N ARG A 52 1.37 31.80 6.96
CA ARG A 52 2.57 31.09 6.45
C ARG A 52 2.52 30.86 4.93
N ARG A 53 3.70 30.77 4.31
CA ARG A 53 3.87 30.33 2.91
C ARG A 53 3.83 28.82 2.85
N THR A 54 3.03 28.25 1.95
CA THR A 54 3.09 26.81 1.68
C THR A 54 4.22 26.46 0.70
N ALA A 55 4.42 25.17 0.42
CA ALA A 55 5.37 24.69 -0.59
C ALA A 55 5.00 25.05 -2.05
N GLN A 56 3.82 25.63 -2.31
CA GLN A 56 3.34 25.97 -3.66
C GLN A 56 3.34 27.49 -3.91
N GLU A 57 3.73 27.94 -5.11
CA GLU A 57 3.70 29.37 -5.45
C GLU A 57 2.27 29.95 -5.43
N PHE A 58 2.14 31.13 -4.82
CA PHE A 58 0.88 31.84 -4.63
C PHE A 58 -0.18 31.02 -3.84
N GLN A 59 0.27 30.23 -2.86
CA GLN A 59 -0.58 29.46 -1.95
C GLN A 59 -0.17 29.73 -0.49
N TYR A 60 -1.12 30.24 0.30
CA TYR A 60 -0.91 30.77 1.65
C TYR A 60 -1.92 30.19 2.62
N GLN A 61 -1.51 29.99 3.87
CA GLN A 61 -2.37 29.50 4.95
C GLN A 61 -2.50 30.55 6.05
N LEU A 62 -3.74 30.83 6.45
CA LEU A 62 -4.05 31.38 7.77
C LEU A 62 -4.03 30.20 8.76
N VAL A 63 -3.34 30.38 9.87
CA VAL A 63 -3.13 29.34 10.88
C VAL A 63 -3.43 29.95 12.23
N VAL A 64 -4.21 29.25 13.05
CA VAL A 64 -4.47 29.61 14.44
C VAL A 64 -4.00 28.43 15.30
N GLN A 65 -3.02 28.68 16.17
CA GLN A 65 -2.44 27.68 17.06
C GLN A 65 -2.74 28.07 18.51
N ARG A 66 -3.17 27.11 19.34
CA ARG A 66 -3.36 27.33 20.78
C ARG A 66 -2.03 27.68 21.46
N VAL A 67 -2.12 28.46 22.53
CA VAL A 67 -0.99 28.78 23.42
C VAL A 67 -1.37 28.29 24.83
N TYR A 68 -0.53 27.45 25.43
CA TYR A 68 -0.73 26.97 26.81
C TYR A 68 -0.17 27.98 27.83
N GLU A 69 -0.78 28.07 29.02
CA GLU A 69 -0.16 28.72 30.17
C GLU A 69 0.91 27.80 30.80
N GLU A 70 1.91 28.37 31.49
CA GLU A 70 3.06 27.65 32.05
C GLU A 70 2.60 26.66 33.14
N GLY A 71 2.47 25.38 32.77
CA GLY A 71 1.97 24.29 33.62
C GLY A 71 0.67 23.61 33.16
N GLU A 72 -0.06 24.14 32.16
CA GLU A 72 -1.27 23.46 31.64
C GLU A 72 -0.93 22.19 30.83
N ALA A 73 0.22 22.16 30.15
CA ALA A 73 0.63 21.03 29.31
C ALA A 73 0.96 19.76 30.12
N GLU A 74 1.60 19.92 31.28
CA GLU A 74 1.93 18.79 32.17
C GLU A 74 0.65 18.14 32.74
N LEU A 75 -0.39 18.92 33.06
CA LEU A 75 -1.65 18.39 33.59
C LEU A 75 -2.49 17.62 32.56
N LEU A 76 -2.39 17.94 31.27
CA LEU A 76 -3.02 17.15 30.21
C LEU A 76 -2.29 15.80 30.01
N ALA A 77 -0.96 15.81 30.09
CA ALA A 77 -0.13 14.60 30.04
C ALA A 77 -0.24 13.69 31.28
N GLU A 78 -0.82 14.17 32.40
CA GLU A 78 -1.14 13.33 33.56
C GLU A 78 -2.55 12.70 33.52
N GLU A 79 -3.46 13.16 32.64
CA GLU A 79 -4.80 12.53 32.45
C GLU A 79 -4.88 11.59 31.24
N GLU A 80 -4.13 11.82 30.15
CA GLU A 80 -3.95 10.87 29.03
C GLU A 80 -2.66 10.05 29.28
N GLY A 81 -2.80 8.82 29.79
CA GLY A 81 -1.73 8.14 30.54
C GLY A 81 -0.69 7.33 29.75
N ASP A 82 0.59 7.56 30.09
CA ASP A 82 1.79 6.75 29.76
C ASP A 82 2.11 6.54 28.26
N GLU A 83 1.72 7.50 27.41
CA GLU A 83 2.31 7.66 26.07
C GLU A 83 3.76 8.19 26.14
N THR A 84 4.58 7.92 25.12
CA THR A 84 5.93 8.48 25.07
C THR A 84 5.93 9.94 24.60
N GLU A 85 6.80 10.78 25.18
CA GLU A 85 6.87 12.24 24.96
C GLU A 85 6.92 12.69 23.48
N ALA A 86 7.25 11.79 22.54
CA ALA A 86 7.36 12.10 21.11
C ALA A 86 6.05 11.90 20.32
N ASP A 87 5.15 11.01 20.77
CA ASP A 87 3.92 10.67 20.04
C ASP A 87 2.77 11.60 20.45
N ALA A 88 2.65 11.87 21.76
CA ALA A 88 1.71 12.86 22.31
C ALA A 88 1.89 14.26 21.69
N ASP A 89 3.13 14.70 21.46
CA ASP A 89 3.45 16.01 20.84
C ASP A 89 2.95 16.10 19.38
N PHE A 90 2.91 14.96 18.65
CA PHE A 90 2.36 14.90 17.30
C PHE A 90 0.82 14.93 17.30
N LEU A 91 0.18 14.14 18.18
CA LEU A 91 -1.29 14.12 18.32
C LEU A 91 -1.86 15.44 18.86
N ALA A 92 -1.17 16.08 19.80
CA ALA A 92 -1.49 17.44 20.27
C ALA A 92 -1.46 18.45 19.12
N SER A 93 -0.46 18.37 18.22
CA SER A 93 -0.33 19.27 17.07
C SER A 93 -1.51 19.20 16.07
N GLU A 94 -2.27 18.10 16.06
CA GLU A 94 -3.50 17.93 15.27
C GLU A 94 -4.73 18.52 15.97
N ARG A 95 -4.84 18.38 17.30
CA ARG A 95 -5.93 18.97 18.11
C ARG A 95 -5.80 20.50 18.16
N ASP A 96 -4.61 21.02 18.40
CA ASP A 96 -4.33 22.41 18.80
C ASP A 96 -3.82 23.37 17.69
N GLU A 97 -3.77 22.96 16.41
CA GLU A 97 -3.63 23.86 15.24
C GLU A 97 -4.85 23.78 14.30
N LYS A 98 -5.48 24.93 13.99
CA LYS A 98 -6.47 25.07 12.90
C LYS A 98 -5.85 25.81 11.71
N THR A 99 -5.95 25.24 10.52
CA THR A 99 -5.36 25.77 9.28
C THR A 99 -6.43 26.03 8.23
N PHE A 100 -6.37 27.19 7.58
CA PHE A 100 -7.30 27.64 6.54
C PHE A 100 -6.52 28.11 5.31
N LEU A 101 -6.86 27.59 4.13
CA LEU A 101 -6.26 28.02 2.87
C LEU A 101 -6.79 29.41 2.51
N LEU A 102 -5.91 30.40 2.37
CA LEU A 102 -6.30 31.82 2.28
C LEU A 102 -6.85 32.21 0.90
N ASP A 103 -8.07 31.74 0.62
CA ASP A 103 -8.83 31.96 -0.61
C ASP A 103 -9.69 33.23 -0.55
N GLU A 104 -10.18 33.69 -1.71
CA GLU A 104 -11.24 34.69 -1.80
C GLU A 104 -12.50 34.20 -1.07
N ALA A 105 -12.87 32.93 -1.26
CA ALA A 105 -14.09 32.32 -0.72
C ALA A 105 -14.22 32.36 0.81
N LEU A 106 -13.12 32.50 1.56
CA LEU A 106 -13.14 32.68 3.02
C LEU A 106 -13.90 33.95 3.45
N HIS A 107 -14.04 34.94 2.58
CA HIS A 107 -14.56 36.28 2.90
C HIS A 107 -13.89 36.88 4.16
N PHE A 108 -12.57 36.70 4.27
CA PHE A 108 -11.77 37.15 5.41
C PHE A 108 -11.89 38.67 5.62
N ARG A 109 -12.29 39.08 6.83
CA ARG A 109 -12.56 40.49 7.18
C ARG A 109 -12.16 40.79 8.62
N VAL A 110 -12.10 42.08 8.95
CA VAL A 110 -11.86 42.58 10.30
C VAL A 110 -13.04 43.42 10.76
N GLU A 111 -13.65 43.04 11.87
CA GLU A 111 -14.74 43.76 12.52
C GLU A 111 -14.27 44.47 13.80
N ASN A 112 -14.94 45.58 14.13
CA ASN A 112 -14.66 46.41 15.29
C ASN A 112 -15.91 46.40 16.20
N ARG A 113 -15.85 45.72 17.35
CA ARG A 113 -17.02 45.57 18.24
C ARG A 113 -17.17 46.72 19.23
N GLU A 114 -18.40 46.92 19.72
CA GLU A 114 -18.72 47.87 20.79
C GLU A 114 -18.07 47.43 22.10
N GLY A 115 -16.90 48.01 22.40
CA GLY A 115 -15.97 47.51 23.42
C GLY A 115 -14.50 47.75 23.07
N SER A 116 -14.22 48.17 21.83
CA SER A 116 -12.89 48.40 21.23
C SER A 116 -12.12 47.15 20.76
N GLU A 117 -12.62 45.97 21.11
CA GLU A 117 -12.21 44.66 20.58
C GLU A 117 -12.06 44.65 19.05
N LYS A 118 -11.10 43.84 18.57
CA LYS A 118 -10.84 43.59 17.15
C LYS A 118 -11.08 42.11 16.87
N VAL A 119 -11.90 41.82 15.87
CA VAL A 119 -12.25 40.44 15.53
C VAL A 119 -11.89 40.19 14.07
N LEU A 120 -11.01 39.22 13.83
CA LEU A 120 -10.79 38.65 12.50
C LEU A 120 -11.88 37.61 12.29
N CYS A 121 -12.59 37.66 11.16
CA CYS A 121 -13.66 36.71 10.87
C CYS A 121 -13.56 36.18 9.44
N TRP A 122 -13.81 34.87 9.28
CA TRP A 122 -13.87 34.18 7.99
C TRP A 122 -14.91 33.07 8.04
N ARG A 123 -15.42 32.69 6.87
CA ARG A 123 -16.42 31.62 6.70
C ARG A 123 -15.81 30.25 6.96
N ASP A 124 -16.58 29.37 7.58
CA ASP A 124 -16.28 27.94 7.58
C ASP A 124 -16.72 27.32 6.24
N LEU A 125 -15.76 27.12 5.33
CA LEU A 125 -16.00 26.50 4.02
C LEU A 125 -16.31 24.99 4.09
N SER A 126 -16.43 24.44 5.30
CA SER A 126 -16.58 23.02 5.60
C SER A 126 -17.50 22.75 6.80
N GLY A 127 -18.29 23.75 7.20
CA GLY A 127 -19.34 23.69 8.22
C GLY A 127 -20.71 23.99 7.60
N ASP A 128 -21.71 24.26 8.44
CA ASP A 128 -23.07 24.55 7.97
C ASP A 128 -23.15 25.92 7.25
N ALA A 129 -24.19 26.09 6.42
CA ALA A 129 -24.37 27.29 5.59
C ALA A 129 -24.66 28.54 6.43
N GLY A 130 -23.61 29.24 6.85
CA GLY A 130 -23.65 30.41 7.73
C GLY A 130 -22.66 30.35 8.90
N ASP A 131 -21.97 29.22 9.08
CA ASP A 131 -20.93 29.07 10.10
C ASP A 131 -19.70 29.94 9.80
N VAL A 132 -19.16 30.56 10.84
CA VAL A 132 -17.97 31.42 10.76
C VAL A 132 -17.01 31.17 11.92
N PHE A 133 -15.72 31.35 11.65
CA PHE A 133 -14.71 31.49 12.69
C PHE A 133 -14.56 32.96 13.08
N GLU A 134 -14.38 33.20 14.38
CA GLU A 134 -14.04 34.50 14.94
C GLU A 134 -12.78 34.38 15.79
N TYR A 135 -11.72 35.07 15.40
CA TYR A 135 -10.52 35.25 16.23
C TYR A 135 -10.55 36.64 16.87
N VAL A 136 -10.83 36.68 18.17
CA VAL A 136 -10.89 37.91 18.97
C VAL A 136 -9.46 38.23 19.42
N CYS A 137 -8.90 39.35 18.97
CA CYS A 137 -7.57 39.79 19.40
C CYS A 137 -7.57 40.23 20.87
N ASP A 138 -6.49 39.89 21.59
CA ASP A 138 -6.24 40.43 22.93
C ASP A 138 -6.11 41.98 22.90
N PRO A 139 -6.56 42.73 23.94
CA PRO A 139 -6.44 44.19 23.99
C PRO A 139 -5.01 44.76 23.92
N SER A 140 -3.96 43.96 24.10
CA SER A 140 -2.57 44.35 23.85
C SER A 140 -2.22 44.50 22.36
N ILE A 141 -2.99 43.87 21.46
CA ILE A 141 -2.78 43.92 20.02
C ILE A 141 -3.18 45.30 19.49
N THR A 142 -2.21 46.07 19.01
CA THR A 142 -2.48 47.42 18.50
C THR A 142 -3.28 47.36 17.19
N PRO A 143 -4.16 48.36 16.91
CA PRO A 143 -4.88 48.42 15.63
C PRO A 143 -3.95 48.41 14.41
N GLY A 144 -2.73 48.96 14.54
CA GLY A 144 -1.71 48.93 13.50
C GLY A 144 -1.11 47.55 13.21
N GLN A 145 -1.22 46.58 14.12
CA GLN A 145 -0.89 45.17 13.84
C GLN A 145 -2.05 44.49 13.10
N VAL A 146 -3.30 44.72 13.51
CA VAL A 146 -4.49 44.13 12.87
C VAL A 146 -4.64 44.62 11.42
N GLU A 147 -4.47 45.92 11.15
CA GLU A 147 -4.55 46.44 9.77
C GLU A 147 -3.39 45.95 8.89
N ARG A 148 -2.20 45.70 9.47
CA ARG A 148 -1.11 45.03 8.73
C ARG A 148 -1.47 43.58 8.40
N PHE A 149 -2.05 42.84 9.34
CA PHE A 149 -2.51 41.47 9.12
C PHE A 149 -3.60 41.41 8.03
N LYS A 150 -4.58 42.32 8.09
CA LYS A 150 -5.61 42.50 7.04
C LYS A 150 -5.00 42.80 5.68
N THR A 151 -4.05 43.74 5.61
CA THR A 151 -3.36 44.11 4.36
C THR A 151 -2.58 42.91 3.79
N PHE A 152 -1.88 42.18 4.65
CA PHE A 152 -1.11 41.00 4.26
C PHE A 152 -2.02 39.85 3.78
N ALA A 153 -3.19 39.68 4.40
CA ALA A 153 -4.20 38.74 3.95
C ALA A 153 -4.74 39.10 2.55
N LYS A 154 -5.13 40.37 2.32
CA LYS A 154 -5.54 40.86 0.99
C LYS A 154 -4.46 40.63 -0.07
N GLN A 155 -3.18 40.86 0.26
CA GLN A 155 -2.04 40.59 -0.62
C GLN A 155 -1.96 39.10 -0.99
N CYS A 156 -2.00 38.20 0.00
CA CYS A 156 -1.97 36.76 -0.23
C CYS A 156 -3.18 36.27 -1.06
N GLN A 157 -4.38 36.83 -0.86
CA GLN A 157 -5.57 36.53 -1.67
C GLN A 157 -5.45 37.05 -3.11
N TYR A 158 -4.93 38.28 -3.33
CA TYR A 158 -4.62 38.79 -4.67
C TYR A 158 -3.64 37.86 -5.40
N GLU A 159 -2.52 37.53 -4.76
CA GLU A 159 -1.48 36.70 -5.36
C GLU A 159 -2.04 35.33 -5.77
N ARG A 160 -2.85 34.73 -4.90
CA ARG A 160 -3.53 33.45 -5.15
C ARG A 160 -4.53 33.53 -6.31
N LYS A 161 -5.41 34.55 -6.32
CA LYS A 161 -6.48 34.73 -7.33
C LYS A 161 -5.89 34.97 -8.72
N TYR A 162 -4.86 35.82 -8.81
CA TYR A 162 -4.31 36.27 -10.10
C TYR A 162 -3.01 35.57 -10.52
N ARG A 163 -2.41 34.75 -9.65
CA ARG A 163 -1.12 34.06 -9.84
C ARG A 163 0.00 34.99 -10.30
N LYS A 164 0.10 36.14 -9.61
CA LYS A 164 1.06 37.23 -9.81
C LYS A 164 1.49 37.78 -8.46
N PRO A 165 2.71 38.31 -8.29
CA PRO A 165 3.13 38.92 -7.02
C PRO A 165 2.33 40.19 -6.70
N HIS A 166 2.14 40.50 -5.42
CA HIS A 166 1.37 41.65 -4.93
C HIS A 166 1.93 43.01 -5.40
N THR A 167 3.18 43.03 -5.87
CA THR A 167 3.83 44.19 -6.47
C THR A 167 3.29 44.57 -7.86
N THR A 168 2.38 43.76 -8.44
CA THR A 168 1.67 44.08 -9.69
C THR A 168 0.20 44.48 -9.48
N ALA A 169 -0.28 44.52 -8.24
CA ALA A 169 -1.62 45.00 -7.91
C ALA A 169 -1.67 46.54 -7.91
N SER A 170 -2.80 47.09 -8.33
CA SER A 170 -3.24 48.44 -7.99
C SER A 170 -4.00 48.45 -6.65
N ASP A 171 -4.23 49.63 -6.07
CA ASP A 171 -5.06 49.75 -4.86
C ASP A 171 -6.50 49.23 -5.11
N ASP A 172 -7.08 49.55 -6.27
CA ASP A 172 -8.37 49.05 -6.78
C ASP A 172 -8.47 47.50 -6.85
N ASP A 173 -7.34 46.78 -6.96
CA ASP A 173 -7.34 45.30 -6.94
C ASP A 173 -7.54 44.73 -5.53
N TYR A 174 -7.16 45.49 -4.49
CA TYR A 174 -7.35 45.08 -3.10
C TYR A 174 -8.76 45.31 -2.59
N ASP A 175 -9.53 46.22 -3.20
CA ASP A 175 -10.94 46.45 -2.86
C ASP A 175 -11.82 45.23 -3.18
N GLN A 176 -11.40 44.38 -4.11
CA GLN A 176 -12.06 43.09 -4.42
C GLN A 176 -12.05 42.10 -3.24
N PHE A 177 -11.17 42.34 -2.25
CA PHE A 177 -11.05 41.54 -1.03
C PHE A 177 -11.56 42.30 0.22
N GLU A 178 -12.41 43.31 0.03
CA GLU A 178 -13.08 44.07 1.09
C GLU A 178 -14.51 43.54 1.33
N PHE A 179 -14.62 42.41 2.03
CA PHE A 179 -15.91 41.73 2.25
C PHE A 179 -16.74 42.43 3.32
N HIS A 180 -18.02 42.69 3.03
CA HIS A 180 -18.98 43.32 3.92
C HIS A 180 -20.27 42.47 4.00
N GLU A 181 -20.38 41.64 5.03
CA GLU A 181 -21.57 40.81 5.29
C GLU A 181 -22.36 41.36 6.50
N GLN A 182 -23.54 40.79 6.79
CA GLN A 182 -24.33 41.22 7.94
C GLN A 182 -23.60 40.85 9.24
N PRO A 183 -23.50 41.76 10.23
CA PRO A 183 -22.77 41.49 11.46
C PRO A 183 -23.45 40.37 12.25
N ILE A 184 -22.69 39.33 12.55
CA ILE A 184 -23.16 38.17 13.29
C ILE A 184 -23.17 38.53 14.78
N PRO A 185 -24.31 38.34 15.51
CA PRO A 185 -24.41 38.70 16.92
C PRO A 185 -23.29 38.10 17.79
N PRO A 186 -22.75 38.85 18.78
CA PRO A 186 -21.56 38.46 19.53
C PRO A 186 -21.79 37.30 20.50
N ALA A 187 -20.77 36.45 20.64
CA ALA A 187 -20.81 35.17 21.34
C ALA A 187 -20.41 35.24 22.84
N SER A 188 -21.07 36.09 23.65
CA SER A 188 -20.75 36.22 25.09
C SER A 188 -21.98 36.27 26.00
N PRO A 189 -22.06 35.45 27.09
CA PRO A 189 -23.07 35.60 28.13
C PRO A 189 -22.87 36.89 28.95
N ILE A 190 -23.93 37.67 29.12
CA ILE A 190 -23.90 38.91 29.89
C ILE A 190 -23.94 38.61 31.40
N HIS A 191 -22.80 38.79 32.09
CA HIS A 191 -22.64 38.99 33.54
C HIS A 191 -23.25 37.96 34.53
N SER A 192 -22.41 37.38 35.40
CA SER A 192 -22.58 37.39 36.89
C SER A 192 -21.56 36.47 37.60
N PRO A 193 -21.33 36.63 38.92
CA PRO A 193 -21.20 37.88 39.68
C PRO A 193 -19.84 37.96 40.41
N ILE A 194 -19.50 39.14 40.93
CA ILE A 194 -18.23 39.37 41.67
C ILE A 194 -18.25 38.62 43.01
N LEU A 195 -17.28 37.70 43.21
CA LEU A 195 -16.98 37.12 44.53
C LEU A 195 -15.76 37.82 45.15
N THR A 196 -16.02 38.83 45.98
CA THR A 196 -14.99 39.59 46.68
C THR A 196 -14.30 38.75 47.76
N ARG A 197 -13.00 38.46 47.60
CA ARG A 197 -12.08 38.24 48.72
C ARG A 197 -10.80 39.06 48.56
N SER A 198 -10.90 40.29 49.07
CA SER A 198 -9.78 41.19 49.32
C SER A 198 -8.74 40.57 50.26
N ILE A 199 -7.48 40.54 49.83
CA ILE A 199 -6.33 40.78 50.70
C ILE A 199 -5.48 41.85 49.99
N ASP A 200 -5.51 43.07 50.51
CA ASP A 200 -4.59 44.12 50.10
C ASP A 200 -3.17 43.81 50.63
N PHE A 201 -2.14 44.06 49.82
CA PHE A 201 -0.96 44.75 50.33
C PHE A 201 -0.30 45.63 49.24
N THR A 202 -0.32 46.94 49.49
CA THR A 202 0.27 48.02 48.67
C THR A 202 1.78 47.86 48.52
N ASP A 203 2.32 47.85 47.29
CA ASP A 203 2.73 49.03 46.51
C ASP A 203 3.86 49.87 47.15
N THR A 204 5.01 49.97 46.47
CA THR A 204 5.64 51.26 46.12
C THR A 204 6.81 51.11 45.13
N MET A 205 6.76 51.83 44.01
CA MET A 205 7.91 52.02 43.11
C MET A 205 8.93 53.03 43.67
N SER A 206 10.21 52.89 43.29
CA SER A 206 11.06 54.04 42.93
C SER A 206 12.28 53.63 42.10
N SER A 207 12.80 54.53 41.25
CA SER A 207 13.94 54.23 40.37
C SER A 207 15.11 55.23 40.46
N GLY A 208 16.33 54.69 40.30
CA GLY A 208 17.36 55.28 39.44
C GLY A 208 18.55 56.02 40.06
N LYS A 209 19.62 56.14 39.24
CA LYS A 209 20.94 56.82 39.45
C LYS A 209 21.88 56.04 40.41
N ARG A 210 23.20 55.84 40.18
CA ARG A 210 24.27 56.29 39.22
C ARG A 210 25.46 55.28 39.36
N SER A 211 26.49 55.16 38.50
CA SER A 211 26.83 55.66 37.15
C SER A 211 28.09 54.96 36.56
N SER A 212 28.44 55.31 35.31
CA SER A 212 29.66 55.06 34.50
C SER A 212 31.01 55.45 35.22
N PRO A 213 32.27 55.21 34.69
CA PRO A 213 32.63 55.18 33.23
C PRO A 213 33.95 54.49 32.67
N VAL A 214 34.06 54.40 31.32
CA VAL A 214 35.24 54.35 30.35
C VAL A 214 36.36 53.26 30.34
N ARG A 215 36.64 52.67 29.14
CA ARG A 215 37.94 52.54 28.37
C ARG A 215 38.18 51.21 27.59
N GLU A 216 38.38 51.07 26.26
CA GLU A 216 38.92 51.88 25.14
C GLU A 216 40.48 52.02 25.12
N ILE A 217 41.29 51.73 24.07
CA ILE A 217 41.28 50.98 22.74
C ILE A 217 42.78 50.90 22.24
N PRO A 218 43.24 50.44 21.03
CA PRO A 218 42.71 49.53 19.96
C PRO A 218 43.76 48.50 19.36
N ASP A 219 43.28 47.78 18.32
CA ASP A 219 43.85 47.06 17.15
C ASP A 219 45.18 47.53 16.46
N LEU A 220 45.86 46.61 15.70
CA LEU A 220 46.43 46.79 14.33
C LEU A 220 47.24 45.57 13.76
N SER A 221 47.54 45.56 12.44
CA SER A 221 47.97 44.40 11.60
C SER A 221 49.28 44.56 10.78
N GLU A 222 49.65 43.51 9.98
CA GLU A 222 50.71 43.38 8.90
C GLU A 222 51.97 42.50 9.22
N ALA A 223 52.73 41.87 8.28
CA ALA A 223 52.46 41.29 6.94
C ALA A 223 53.67 40.46 6.33
N THR A 224 53.46 39.20 5.91
CA THR A 224 54.30 38.39 4.93
C THR A 224 55.78 38.05 5.32
N PRO A 225 56.64 37.33 4.52
CA PRO A 225 56.47 36.55 3.28
C PRO A 225 57.11 35.10 3.20
N THR A 226 56.85 34.42 2.07
CA THR A 226 57.27 33.09 1.53
C THR A 226 58.64 32.45 1.84
N LYS A 227 58.67 31.09 1.86
CA LYS A 227 59.49 30.23 0.94
C LYS A 227 59.11 28.72 0.95
N ALA A 228 59.56 27.96 -0.06
CA ALA A 228 59.34 26.51 -0.27
C ALA A 228 60.55 25.85 -1.00
N PRO A 229 60.42 24.64 -1.60
CA PRO A 229 60.66 23.29 -1.05
C PRO A 229 62.02 22.67 -1.51
N PRO A 230 62.39 21.38 -1.22
CA PRO A 230 62.12 20.31 -2.22
C PRO A 230 62.08 18.81 -1.78
N LYS A 231 61.25 18.02 -2.49
CA LYS A 231 61.47 16.68 -3.12
C LYS A 231 62.07 15.44 -2.38
N THR A 232 61.31 14.35 -2.55
CA THR A 232 61.54 12.87 -2.58
C THR A 232 62.77 12.38 -3.41
N PRO A 233 63.27 11.08 -3.36
CA PRO A 233 62.47 9.84 -3.60
C PRO A 233 62.94 8.41 -3.13
N SER A 234 62.05 7.41 -3.31
CA SER A 234 62.29 5.94 -3.49
C SER A 234 62.88 5.10 -2.32
N LYS A 235 62.67 3.77 -2.12
CA LYS A 235 62.01 2.59 -2.78
C LYS A 235 61.93 1.43 -1.72
N ALA A 236 61.30 0.24 -1.82
CA ALA A 236 60.39 -0.44 -2.77
C ALA A 236 59.69 -1.70 -2.13
N VAL A 237 58.49 -2.05 -2.62
CA VAL A 237 57.89 -3.40 -2.88
C VAL A 237 58.12 -4.61 -1.93
N VAL A 238 57.00 -5.15 -1.39
CA VAL A 238 56.54 -6.56 -1.48
C VAL A 238 54.99 -6.56 -1.64
N GLN A 239 54.37 -7.63 -2.18
CA GLN A 239 52.93 -7.71 -2.53
C GLN A 239 52.19 -8.87 -1.81
N SER A 240 50.88 -8.71 -1.57
CA SER A 240 49.85 -9.75 -1.41
C SER A 240 48.44 -9.11 -1.44
N PRO A 241 47.33 -9.85 -1.70
CA PRO A 241 46.43 -9.43 -2.78
C PRO A 241 45.04 -8.87 -2.41
N ALA A 242 44.47 -8.23 -3.44
CA ALA A 242 43.10 -7.71 -3.63
C ALA A 242 42.02 -7.98 -2.56
N ALA A 243 41.50 -6.89 -1.98
CA ALA A 243 40.17 -6.84 -1.39
C ALA A 243 39.13 -6.37 -2.43
N THR A 244 37.91 -6.93 -2.36
CA THR A 244 36.77 -6.50 -3.18
C THR A 244 36.37 -5.06 -2.86
N PRO A 245 36.15 -4.17 -3.84
CA PRO A 245 35.71 -2.81 -3.55
C PRO A 245 34.28 -2.80 -2.99
N ALA A 246 34.10 -2.25 -1.78
CA ALA A 246 32.76 -1.93 -1.28
C ALA A 246 32.14 -0.88 -2.20
N SER A 247 30.98 -1.20 -2.80
CA SER A 247 30.25 -0.25 -3.64
C SER A 247 29.69 0.85 -2.75
N LYS A 248 30.28 2.05 -2.83
CA LYS A 248 29.57 3.26 -2.39
C LYS A 248 28.24 3.34 -3.13
N GLY A 249 27.20 3.83 -2.46
CA GLY A 249 25.90 4.04 -3.10
C GLY A 249 26.07 4.89 -4.35
N LYS A 250 25.58 4.38 -5.48
CA LYS A 250 25.29 5.24 -6.63
C LYS A 250 24.12 6.12 -6.23
N GLU A 251 24.22 7.43 -6.47
CA GLU A 251 23.02 8.17 -6.86
C GLU A 251 22.50 7.49 -8.13
N ARG A 252 21.35 6.80 -8.03
CA ARG A 252 20.64 6.32 -9.21
C ARG A 252 20.05 7.54 -9.90
N ASP A 253 20.22 7.64 -11.21
CA ASP A 253 19.52 8.65 -11.99
C ASP A 253 18.03 8.27 -11.99
N MET A 254 17.20 9.15 -11.44
CA MET A 254 15.76 8.96 -11.31
C MET A 254 15.00 9.50 -12.53
N GLY A 255 15.70 10.08 -13.51
CA GLY A 255 15.11 10.50 -14.78
C GLY A 255 14.61 9.33 -15.64
N PRO A 256 13.77 9.61 -16.65
CA PRO A 256 13.26 8.59 -17.56
C PRO A 256 14.41 7.91 -18.34
N PRO A 257 14.45 6.57 -18.40
CA PRO A 257 15.53 5.84 -19.07
C PRO A 257 15.59 6.12 -20.58
N THR A 258 16.74 5.81 -21.19
CA THR A 258 16.91 5.91 -22.64
C THR A 258 16.10 4.81 -23.35
N ALA A 259 15.39 5.17 -24.42
CA ALA A 259 14.58 4.23 -25.19
C ALA A 259 15.42 3.07 -25.75
N ALA A 260 14.92 1.84 -25.59
CA ALA A 260 15.51 0.66 -26.21
C ALA A 260 15.26 0.65 -27.73
N ALA A 261 16.23 0.16 -28.51
CA ALA A 261 16.14 0.11 -29.96
C ALA A 261 14.94 -0.73 -30.43
N HIS A 262 14.11 -0.16 -31.31
CA HIS A 262 12.84 -0.75 -31.73
C HIS A 262 13.03 -1.89 -32.75
N PRO A 263 12.41 -3.07 -32.55
CA PRO A 263 12.35 -4.12 -33.57
C PRO A 263 11.43 -3.72 -34.74
N GLU A 264 11.59 -4.35 -35.91
CA GLU A 264 10.68 -4.14 -37.05
C GLU A 264 9.29 -4.74 -36.78
N ALA A 265 8.26 -3.89 -36.83
CA ALA A 265 6.87 -4.30 -36.68
C ALA A 265 6.35 -5.02 -37.93
N ARG A 266 5.65 -6.14 -37.72
CA ARG A 266 4.97 -6.95 -38.76
C ARG A 266 3.50 -6.56 -38.93
N GLU A 267 2.82 -6.34 -37.81
CA GLU A 267 1.40 -6.00 -37.69
C GLU A 267 1.27 -4.92 -36.61
N ILE A 268 0.39 -3.93 -36.81
CA ILE A 268 0.06 -2.91 -35.80
C ILE A 268 -1.33 -3.24 -35.26
N LEU A 269 -1.44 -3.40 -33.94
CA LEU A 269 -2.69 -3.76 -33.26
C LEU A 269 -3.42 -2.52 -32.73
N ALA A 270 -2.68 -1.51 -32.28
CA ALA A 270 -3.20 -0.17 -31.96
C ALA A 270 -2.13 0.90 -32.23
N ALA A 271 -2.56 2.09 -32.62
CA ALA A 271 -1.71 3.28 -32.75
C ALA A 271 -2.55 4.53 -32.47
N GLU A 272 -2.38 5.12 -31.30
CA GLU A 272 -3.22 6.23 -30.80
C GLU A 272 -2.39 7.37 -30.22
N ILE A 273 -2.96 8.57 -30.16
CA ILE A 273 -2.30 9.79 -29.68
C ILE A 273 -2.66 10.05 -28.21
N ALA A 274 -1.66 10.35 -27.39
CA ALA A 274 -1.79 10.57 -25.95
C ALA A 274 -0.77 11.60 -25.41
N GLU A 275 -1.00 12.12 -24.20
CA GLU A 275 -0.01 12.84 -23.38
C GLU A 275 0.86 11.84 -22.60
N LEU A 276 2.17 12.04 -22.54
CA LEU A 276 3.09 11.16 -21.80
C LEU A 276 3.47 11.77 -20.44
N HIS A 277 3.30 10.99 -19.37
CA HIS A 277 3.68 11.35 -18.01
C HIS A 277 4.55 10.24 -17.39
N PHE A 278 5.45 10.62 -16.49
CA PHE A 278 6.40 9.76 -15.80
C PHE A 278 6.27 9.93 -14.29
N PHE A 279 6.30 8.85 -13.52
CA PHE A 279 6.18 8.90 -12.06
C PHE A 279 7.48 9.35 -11.40
N ASP A 280 7.45 10.50 -10.73
CA ASP A 280 8.58 11.04 -9.98
C ASP A 280 8.49 10.62 -8.50
N PHE A 281 9.31 9.65 -8.10
CA PHE A 281 9.30 9.09 -6.73
C PHE A 281 9.48 10.13 -5.60
N PRO A 282 10.29 11.21 -5.75
CA PRO A 282 10.37 12.27 -4.74
C PRO A 282 9.10 13.09 -4.52
N SER A 283 8.30 13.35 -5.58
CA SER A 283 7.03 14.07 -5.47
C SER A 283 5.80 13.17 -5.33
N GLY A 284 5.93 11.87 -5.60
CA GLY A 284 4.83 10.90 -5.54
C GLY A 284 3.78 11.10 -6.63
N ALA A 285 4.13 11.75 -7.74
CA ALA A 285 3.18 12.19 -8.76
C ALA A 285 3.64 11.91 -10.19
N PHE A 286 2.67 11.82 -11.11
CA PHE A 286 2.92 11.71 -12.54
C PHE A 286 3.21 13.08 -13.17
N VAL A 287 4.47 13.32 -13.53
CA VAL A 287 4.93 14.56 -14.15
C VAL A 287 4.91 14.42 -15.68
N GLN A 288 4.17 15.30 -16.36
CA GLN A 288 4.10 15.35 -17.82
C GLN A 288 5.49 15.57 -18.44
N GLN A 289 5.86 14.69 -19.38
CA GLN A 289 7.10 14.70 -20.14
C GLN A 289 6.89 15.21 -21.58
N ASP A 290 5.76 14.85 -22.20
CA ASP A 290 5.40 15.25 -23.56
C ASP A 290 3.87 15.45 -23.66
N ALA A 291 3.43 16.37 -24.52
CA ALA A 291 2.03 16.69 -24.75
C ALA A 291 1.42 15.93 -25.95
N SER A 292 2.23 15.31 -26.82
CA SER A 292 1.73 14.56 -27.97
C SER A 292 2.68 13.44 -28.39
N VAL A 293 2.45 12.24 -27.85
CA VAL A 293 3.10 11.01 -28.29
C VAL A 293 2.13 10.11 -29.05
N THR A 294 2.65 9.35 -30.01
CA THR A 294 1.95 8.20 -30.59
C THR A 294 2.36 6.94 -29.82
N ALA A 295 1.41 6.33 -29.13
CA ALA A 295 1.56 5.03 -28.48
C ALA A 295 1.14 3.93 -29.46
N THR A 296 2.07 3.03 -29.81
CA THR A 296 1.91 2.00 -30.85
C THR A 296 2.13 0.61 -30.27
N VAL A 297 1.13 -0.26 -30.36
CA VAL A 297 1.22 -1.69 -30.02
C VAL A 297 1.37 -2.49 -31.33
N SER A 298 2.38 -3.37 -31.39
CA SER A 298 2.72 -4.10 -32.62
C SER A 298 3.18 -5.55 -32.38
N GLU A 299 2.97 -6.44 -33.36
CA GLU A 299 3.65 -7.74 -33.42
C GLU A 299 5.06 -7.56 -34.03
N ILE A 300 6.08 -8.12 -33.38
CA ILE A 300 7.45 -8.19 -33.94
C ILE A 300 7.82 -9.62 -34.41
N GLY A 301 7.04 -10.61 -34.00
CA GLY A 301 7.15 -12.01 -34.42
C GLY A 301 7.37 -12.97 -33.26
N ASP A 302 7.24 -14.27 -33.54
CA ASP A 302 7.54 -15.36 -32.61
C ASP A 302 6.80 -15.20 -31.25
N TRP A 303 5.51 -14.84 -31.34
CA TRP A 303 4.60 -14.49 -30.23
C TRP A 303 5.04 -13.31 -29.35
N LYS A 304 5.97 -12.48 -29.82
CA LYS A 304 6.40 -11.25 -29.15
C LYS A 304 5.69 -10.04 -29.74
N TYR A 305 5.29 -9.16 -28.83
CA TYR A 305 4.62 -7.90 -29.13
C TYR A 305 5.35 -6.76 -28.41
N TRP A 306 5.21 -5.55 -28.91
CA TRP A 306 6.01 -4.40 -28.51
C TRP A 306 5.17 -3.13 -28.41
N LEU A 307 5.33 -2.40 -27.31
CA LEU A 307 4.78 -1.06 -27.10
C LEU A 307 5.91 -0.04 -27.37
N GLN A 308 5.74 0.77 -28.41
CA GLN A 308 6.58 1.93 -28.72
C GLN A 308 5.82 3.21 -28.36
N ILE A 309 6.51 4.16 -27.73
CA ILE A 309 6.00 5.52 -27.48
C ILE A 309 7.01 6.51 -28.06
N LYS A 310 6.56 7.39 -28.94
CA LYS A 310 7.39 8.37 -29.66
C LYS A 310 6.63 9.67 -29.90
N SER A 311 7.33 10.79 -29.91
CA SER A 311 6.84 12.05 -30.49
C SER A 311 7.55 12.32 -31.84
N ALA A 312 7.35 13.49 -32.42
CA ALA A 312 7.93 13.83 -33.73
C ALA A 312 9.48 13.91 -33.69
N ASP A 313 10.04 14.31 -32.55
CA ASP A 313 11.47 14.63 -32.40
C ASP A 313 12.26 13.54 -31.65
N ARG A 314 11.59 12.60 -30.96
CA ARG A 314 12.21 11.62 -30.06
C ARG A 314 11.39 10.33 -29.90
N ASP A 315 12.07 9.19 -29.94
CA ASP A 315 11.59 7.95 -29.32
C ASP A 315 11.73 8.04 -27.78
N TRP A 316 10.60 7.91 -27.07
CA TRP A 316 10.54 7.99 -25.61
C TRP A 316 10.72 6.64 -24.96
N LEU A 317 10.02 5.62 -25.45
CA LEU A 317 9.99 4.29 -24.83
C LEU A 317 9.82 3.19 -25.86
N GLY A 318 10.43 2.03 -25.59
CA GLY A 318 10.16 0.77 -26.27
C GLY A 318 10.26 -0.37 -25.26
N ILE A 319 9.17 -1.10 -25.04
CA ILE A 319 9.13 -2.26 -24.12
C ILE A 319 8.39 -3.45 -24.74
N PRO A 320 8.75 -4.70 -24.38
CA PRO A 320 7.96 -5.86 -24.75
C PRO A 320 6.62 -5.85 -24.02
N VAL A 321 5.55 -6.22 -24.72
CA VAL A 321 4.22 -6.39 -24.11
C VAL A 321 4.16 -7.79 -23.51
N VAL A 322 4.36 -7.85 -22.19
CA VAL A 322 4.37 -9.06 -21.36
C VAL A 322 3.64 -8.77 -20.04
N ALA A 323 3.29 -9.82 -19.28
CA ALA A 323 2.62 -9.71 -17.97
C ALA A 323 3.17 -8.61 -17.03
N ASP A 324 4.49 -8.44 -16.98
CA ASP A 324 5.17 -7.47 -16.11
C ASP A 324 4.91 -5.99 -16.47
N ILE A 325 4.25 -5.71 -17.60
CA ILE A 325 3.80 -4.35 -17.94
C ILE A 325 2.75 -3.81 -16.94
N ASN A 326 2.11 -4.70 -16.17
CA ASN A 326 1.06 -4.42 -15.18
C ASN A 326 0.06 -3.32 -15.62
N PRO A 327 -0.79 -3.62 -16.62
CA PRO A 327 -1.64 -2.62 -17.24
C PRO A 327 -2.79 -2.22 -16.31
N VAL A 328 -2.91 -0.93 -16.02
CA VAL A 328 -4.04 -0.35 -15.27
C VAL A 328 -4.69 0.75 -16.12
N PHE A 329 -5.94 0.54 -16.48
CA PHE A 329 -6.76 1.51 -17.21
C PHE A 329 -7.69 2.22 -16.22
N ASN A 330 -7.84 3.54 -16.36
CA ASN A 330 -8.83 4.33 -15.62
C ASN A 330 -9.59 5.21 -16.62
N PHE A 331 -10.90 4.95 -16.74
CA PHE A 331 -11.78 5.61 -17.69
C PHE A 331 -12.22 7.02 -17.24
N GLU A 332 -12.21 7.31 -15.94
CA GLU A 332 -12.57 8.64 -15.39
C GLU A 332 -11.54 9.71 -15.80
N PHE A 333 -10.25 9.43 -15.60
CA PHE A 333 -9.14 10.32 -15.95
C PHE A 333 -8.66 10.16 -17.40
N LEU A 334 -9.23 9.18 -18.12
CA LEU A 334 -8.87 8.76 -19.47
C LEU A 334 -7.39 8.36 -19.59
N SER A 335 -6.91 7.53 -18.66
CA SER A 335 -5.50 7.20 -18.51
C SER A 335 -5.21 5.70 -18.52
N PHE A 336 -3.99 5.38 -18.95
CA PHE A 336 -3.38 4.05 -18.92
C PHE A 336 -2.05 4.17 -18.17
N ILE A 337 -1.94 3.49 -17.04
CA ILE A 337 -0.75 3.44 -16.19
C ILE A 337 -0.12 2.06 -16.34
N PHE A 338 1.21 2.02 -16.46
CA PHE A 338 1.96 0.79 -16.69
C PHE A 338 3.40 0.87 -16.18
N ASN A 339 4.02 -0.29 -15.99
CA ASN A 339 5.40 -0.42 -15.55
C ASN A 339 6.36 -0.73 -16.71
N GLN A 340 7.51 -0.05 -16.70
CA GLN A 340 8.72 -0.43 -17.44
C GLN A 340 9.69 -1.08 -16.47
N PHE A 341 10.24 -2.24 -16.83
CA PHE A 341 11.40 -2.84 -16.17
C PHE A 341 12.64 -2.73 -17.07
N THR A 342 13.82 -2.49 -16.48
CA THR A 342 15.11 -2.43 -17.18
C THR A 342 16.07 -3.54 -16.73
N ASP A 343 17.07 -3.85 -17.56
CA ASP A 343 18.00 -4.99 -17.37
C ASP A 343 18.82 -4.95 -16.05
N ASP A 344 18.86 -3.79 -15.37
CA ASP A 344 19.50 -3.59 -14.07
C ASP A 344 18.58 -3.90 -12.87
N GLY A 345 17.33 -4.30 -13.12
CA GLY A 345 16.31 -4.56 -12.11
C GLY A 345 15.56 -3.30 -11.63
N SER A 346 15.87 -2.12 -12.19
CA SER A 346 15.09 -0.91 -11.91
C SER A 346 13.72 -0.97 -12.59
N ALA A 347 12.73 -0.31 -11.98
CA ALA A 347 11.38 -0.20 -12.50
C ALA A 347 10.86 1.23 -12.44
N TYR A 348 10.09 1.60 -13.45
CA TYR A 348 9.56 2.95 -13.65
C TYR A 348 8.08 2.88 -13.98
N SER A 349 7.29 3.83 -13.47
CA SER A 349 5.86 3.94 -13.80
C SER A 349 5.62 5.06 -14.79
N TRP A 350 4.86 4.75 -15.83
CA TRP A 350 4.49 5.66 -16.90
C TRP A 350 2.96 5.76 -16.98
N LEU A 351 2.47 6.93 -17.37
CA LEU A 351 1.05 7.19 -17.60
C LEU A 351 0.88 7.80 -18.99
N LEU A 352 0.04 7.18 -19.82
CA LEU A 352 -0.49 7.75 -21.05
C LEU A 352 -1.89 8.28 -20.80
N ARG A 353 -2.18 9.51 -21.22
CA ARG A 353 -3.52 10.12 -21.13
C ARG A 353 -4.11 10.36 -22.51
N PHE A 354 -5.35 9.92 -22.72
CA PHE A 354 -6.03 9.97 -24.00
C PHE A 354 -7.12 11.05 -24.03
N LYS A 355 -7.47 11.48 -25.24
CA LYS A 355 -8.44 12.56 -25.51
C LYS A 355 -9.90 12.20 -25.20
N ASP A 356 -10.27 10.92 -25.34
CA ASP A 356 -11.65 10.43 -25.16
C ASP A 356 -11.65 8.92 -24.88
N GLN A 357 -12.75 8.44 -24.27
CA GLN A 357 -12.95 7.05 -23.88
C GLN A 357 -12.81 6.08 -25.07
N ALA A 358 -13.42 6.40 -26.22
CA ALA A 358 -13.34 5.55 -27.41
C ALA A 358 -11.89 5.34 -27.89
N THR A 359 -10.99 6.28 -27.62
CA THR A 359 -9.56 6.20 -27.95
C THR A 359 -8.78 5.39 -26.90
N LEU A 360 -9.14 5.49 -25.63
CA LEU A 360 -8.63 4.60 -24.58
C LEU A 360 -9.03 3.13 -24.88
N GLU A 361 -10.30 2.88 -25.20
CA GLU A 361 -10.85 1.56 -25.54
C GLU A 361 -10.12 0.90 -26.72
N ARG A 362 -9.90 1.61 -27.83
CA ARG A 362 -9.14 1.05 -28.99
C ARG A 362 -7.69 0.72 -28.64
N PHE A 363 -7.03 1.53 -27.81
CA PHE A 363 -5.67 1.26 -27.35
C PHE A 363 -5.63 0.05 -26.39
N GLN A 364 -6.62 -0.03 -25.50
CA GLN A 364 -6.84 -1.14 -24.58
C GLN A 364 -7.07 -2.47 -25.31
N GLU A 365 -7.99 -2.52 -26.28
CA GLU A 365 -8.23 -3.70 -27.12
C GLU A 365 -6.92 -4.22 -27.76
N GLY A 366 -6.14 -3.33 -28.38
CA GLY A 366 -4.88 -3.70 -29.03
C GLY A 366 -3.80 -4.20 -28.07
N LEU A 367 -3.66 -3.57 -26.89
CA LEU A 367 -2.70 -3.98 -25.86
C LEU A 367 -3.08 -5.33 -25.23
N LEU A 368 -4.37 -5.53 -24.95
CA LEU A 368 -4.88 -6.76 -24.35
C LEU A 368 -4.87 -7.92 -25.34
N GLN A 369 -5.16 -7.67 -26.62
CA GLN A 369 -4.92 -8.66 -27.68
C GLN A 369 -3.44 -9.06 -27.71
N ALA A 370 -2.51 -8.10 -27.69
CA ALA A 370 -1.07 -8.39 -27.66
C ALA A 370 -0.67 -9.25 -26.44
N LEU A 371 -1.14 -8.90 -25.23
CA LEU A 371 -0.90 -9.69 -24.02
C LEU A 371 -1.48 -11.10 -24.13
N TRP A 372 -2.72 -11.24 -24.61
CA TRP A 372 -3.36 -12.55 -24.73
C TRP A 372 -2.66 -13.43 -25.78
N GLU A 373 -2.34 -12.88 -26.96
CA GLU A 373 -1.63 -13.60 -28.03
C GLU A 373 -0.19 -13.98 -27.62
N GLN A 374 0.47 -13.16 -26.79
CA GLN A 374 1.77 -13.45 -26.19
C GLN A 374 1.69 -14.64 -25.22
N LEU A 375 0.72 -14.62 -24.30
CA LEU A 375 0.61 -15.60 -23.21
C LEU A 375 0.07 -16.96 -23.67
N ASN A 376 -0.78 -16.99 -24.70
CA ASN A 376 -1.44 -18.22 -25.16
C ASN A 376 -0.76 -18.88 -26.38
N GLU A 377 0.29 -18.26 -26.96
CA GLU A 377 0.94 -18.68 -28.21
C GLU A 377 -0.08 -18.96 -29.35
N MET A 378 -1.12 -18.13 -29.43
CA MET A 378 -2.26 -18.30 -30.33
C MET A 378 -2.76 -16.95 -30.82
N LYS A 379 -3.11 -16.84 -32.11
CA LYS A 379 -3.76 -15.64 -32.65
C LYS A 379 -5.22 -15.54 -32.18
N TRP A 380 -5.63 -14.34 -31.78
CA TRP A 380 -6.95 -13.94 -31.30
C TRP A 380 -8.06 -14.31 -32.28
N SER A 381 -7.77 -14.20 -33.58
CA SER A 381 -8.64 -14.61 -34.69
C SER A 381 -8.87 -16.13 -34.84
N LYS A 382 -8.25 -16.97 -34.00
CA LYS A 382 -8.47 -18.42 -33.93
C LYS A 382 -9.30 -18.86 -32.73
N ILE A 383 -9.61 -17.95 -31.80
CA ILE A 383 -10.54 -18.19 -30.69
C ILE A 383 -11.96 -18.26 -31.27
N LYS A 384 -12.88 -18.95 -30.59
CA LYS A 384 -14.31 -18.87 -30.92
C LYS A 384 -14.85 -17.52 -30.49
N ASP A 385 -15.75 -16.91 -31.26
CA ASP A 385 -16.34 -15.58 -30.97
C ASP A 385 -16.74 -15.45 -29.48
N LYS A 386 -17.59 -16.34 -28.97
CA LYS A 386 -18.05 -16.35 -27.56
C LYS A 386 -16.96 -16.52 -26.48
N GLU A 387 -15.78 -17.01 -26.85
CA GLU A 387 -14.63 -17.10 -25.94
C GLU A 387 -13.75 -15.85 -26.04
N ARG A 388 -13.70 -15.21 -27.22
CA ARG A 388 -13.11 -13.88 -27.43
C ARG A 388 -13.93 -12.79 -26.73
N ASP A 389 -15.24 -12.78 -26.95
CA ASP A 389 -16.19 -11.83 -26.36
C ASP A 389 -16.04 -11.83 -24.83
N TYR A 390 -16.13 -13.02 -24.20
CA TYR A 390 -15.95 -13.17 -22.75
C TYR A 390 -14.59 -12.65 -22.24
N VAL A 391 -13.50 -12.86 -22.98
CA VAL A 391 -12.17 -12.38 -22.55
C VAL A 391 -12.05 -10.87 -22.70
N ALA A 392 -12.65 -10.27 -23.75
CA ALA A 392 -12.73 -8.82 -23.91
C ALA A 392 -13.59 -8.16 -22.82
N ASP A 393 -14.80 -8.68 -22.60
CA ASP A 393 -15.70 -8.24 -21.54
C ASP A 393 -15.03 -8.37 -20.16
N ALA A 394 -14.33 -9.48 -19.91
CA ALA A 394 -13.57 -9.68 -18.69
C ALA A 394 -12.48 -8.62 -18.53
N PHE A 395 -11.67 -8.33 -19.57
CA PHE A 395 -10.65 -7.28 -19.46
C PHE A 395 -11.21 -5.87 -19.24
N ASN A 396 -12.48 -5.62 -19.57
CA ASN A 396 -13.15 -4.35 -19.27
C ASN A 396 -13.70 -4.32 -17.82
N ASP A 397 -14.24 -5.43 -17.30
CA ASP A 397 -14.71 -5.57 -15.90
C ASP A 397 -13.57 -5.92 -14.90
N LEU A 398 -12.34 -6.17 -15.40
CA LEU A 398 -11.13 -6.38 -14.60
C LEU A 398 -10.57 -5.06 -14.03
N THR A 399 -11.00 -3.89 -14.52
CA THR A 399 -10.75 -2.60 -13.83
C THR A 399 -11.78 -2.39 -12.75
N MET A 400 -11.36 -2.08 -11.51
CA MET A 400 -12.29 -1.60 -10.49
C MET A 400 -12.83 -0.24 -10.95
N GLU A 401 -14.12 -0.17 -11.29
CA GLU A 401 -14.83 1.09 -11.39
C GLU A 401 -14.87 1.74 -10.00
N ASP A 402 -14.53 3.02 -9.93
CA ASP A 402 -14.64 3.81 -8.70
C ASP A 402 -16.13 4.00 -8.37
N ALA A 403 -16.64 3.18 -7.47
CA ALA A 403 -18.02 3.29 -7.00
C ALA A 403 -18.16 4.49 -6.04
N ASP A 404 -19.27 5.23 -6.15
CA ASP A 404 -19.66 6.27 -5.19
C ASP A 404 -19.94 5.65 -3.79
N TYR A 405 -18.88 5.36 -3.04
CA TYR A 405 -18.98 4.97 -1.63
C TYR A 405 -19.20 6.24 -0.79
N PRO A 406 -20.16 6.27 0.14
CA PRO A 406 -20.40 7.45 0.95
C PRO A 406 -19.20 7.71 1.87
N GLU A 407 -18.66 8.93 1.82
CA GLU A 407 -17.50 9.38 2.62
C GLU A 407 -17.72 9.09 4.13
N GLU A 408 -18.96 9.16 4.62
CA GLU A 408 -19.35 8.83 5.99
C GLU A 408 -19.06 7.36 6.40
N GLU A 409 -19.24 6.39 5.50
CA GLU A 409 -18.86 4.98 5.76
C GLU A 409 -17.36 4.72 5.49
N GLU A 410 -16.64 5.65 4.85
CA GLU A 410 -15.18 5.63 4.84
C GLU A 410 -14.62 6.16 6.16
N GLU A 411 -15.06 7.32 6.64
CA GLU A 411 -14.62 7.86 7.94
C GLU A 411 -14.94 6.91 9.11
N GLU A 412 -16.08 6.20 9.11
CA GLU A 412 -16.32 5.13 10.10
C GLU A 412 -15.38 3.93 9.93
N GLU A 413 -15.13 3.44 8.71
CA GLU A 413 -14.19 2.32 8.49
C GLU A 413 -12.75 2.66 8.88
N GLU A 414 -12.26 3.86 8.54
CA GLU A 414 -10.91 4.30 8.92
C GLU A 414 -10.78 4.45 10.44
N ARG A 415 -11.86 4.90 11.10
CA ARG A 415 -11.93 5.03 12.56
C ARG A 415 -12.08 3.69 13.28
N TYR A 416 -12.66 2.67 12.64
CA TYR A 416 -12.64 1.30 13.15
C TYR A 416 -11.27 0.65 12.93
N GLU A 417 -10.60 0.88 11.80
CA GLU A 417 -9.21 0.43 11.59
C GLU A 417 -8.26 1.08 12.59
N SER A 418 -8.34 2.40 12.83
CA SER A 418 -7.50 3.09 13.81
C SER A 418 -7.77 2.65 15.25
N ALA A 419 -9.04 2.41 15.62
CA ALA A 419 -9.38 1.88 16.94
C ALA A 419 -8.83 0.46 17.18
N GLU A 420 -8.74 -0.39 16.14
CA GLU A 420 -8.07 -1.69 16.25
C GLU A 420 -6.53 -1.59 16.26
N GLU A 421 -5.94 -0.51 15.74
CA GLU A 421 -4.52 -0.18 15.94
C GLU A 421 -4.27 0.33 17.38
N GLU A 422 -5.15 1.17 17.93
CA GLU A 422 -5.08 1.70 19.31
C GLU A 422 -5.23 0.60 20.38
N GLU A 423 -6.20 -0.33 20.24
CA GLU A 423 -6.38 -1.47 21.16
C GLU A 423 -5.24 -2.52 21.11
N ALA A 424 -4.28 -2.39 20.17
CA ALA A 424 -3.17 -3.34 19.98
C ALA A 424 -1.83 -2.88 20.58
N SER A 425 -1.85 -1.85 21.44
CA SER A 425 -0.68 -1.09 21.91
C SER A 425 0.12 -1.70 23.08
N ASP A 426 -0.28 -2.86 23.63
CA ASP A 426 0.50 -3.58 24.66
C ASP A 426 1.91 -3.96 24.12
N ASP A 427 2.95 -3.30 24.64
CA ASP A 427 4.33 -3.35 24.13
C ASP A 427 5.10 -4.62 24.56
N ASP A 428 4.55 -5.79 24.22
CA ASP A 428 5.13 -7.12 24.48
C ASP A 428 6.34 -7.35 23.54
N ARG A 429 7.43 -6.56 23.74
CA ARG A 429 8.72 -6.73 23.07
C ARG A 429 9.41 -7.98 23.60
N PRO A 430 9.87 -8.89 22.73
CA PRO A 430 10.40 -10.18 23.19
C PRO A 430 11.75 -10.02 23.91
N ARG A 431 11.71 -9.98 25.25
CA ARG A 431 12.82 -10.50 26.06
C ARG A 431 12.68 -12.01 26.12
N SER A 432 13.57 -12.72 25.43
CA SER A 432 13.69 -14.17 25.59
C SER A 432 14.19 -14.51 27.00
N GLU A 433 13.35 -15.11 27.85
CA GLU A 433 13.74 -15.63 29.18
C GLU A 433 14.59 -16.92 29.10
N HIS A 434 15.55 -16.95 28.17
CA HIS A 434 16.52 -18.03 28.03
C HIS A 434 17.93 -17.54 27.68
N TYR A 435 18.33 -16.45 28.33
CA TYR A 435 19.75 -16.19 28.63
C TYR A 435 19.94 -16.21 30.15
N ASP A 436 20.78 -17.11 30.64
CA ASP A 436 21.32 -17.01 32.00
C ASP A 436 22.11 -15.71 32.10
N SER A 437 21.90 -14.95 33.17
CA SER A 437 22.54 -13.65 33.38
C SER A 437 23.99 -13.81 33.86
N ASP A 438 24.93 -14.13 32.95
CA ASP A 438 26.38 -14.11 33.24
C ASP A 438 27.32 -13.98 32.01
N GLU A 439 26.82 -13.78 30.77
CA GLU A 439 27.67 -13.44 29.61
C GLU A 439 27.19 -12.17 28.87
N GLU A 440 27.88 -11.05 29.09
CA GLU A 440 27.77 -9.86 28.23
C GLU A 440 28.69 -9.99 27.01
N ALA A 441 28.18 -9.55 25.84
CA ALA A 441 28.90 -9.37 24.57
C ALA A 441 29.32 -10.64 23.79
N ASP A 442 28.35 -11.33 23.19
CA ASP A 442 28.48 -11.75 21.78
C ASP A 442 27.08 -11.84 21.11
N ASP A 443 26.79 -10.93 20.18
CA ASP A 443 25.51 -10.85 19.45
C ASP A 443 25.52 -11.86 18.28
N VAL A 444 25.31 -13.13 18.62
CA VAL A 444 25.48 -14.26 17.71
C VAL A 444 24.33 -14.41 16.72
N ASP A 445 24.44 -13.68 15.61
CA ASP A 445 23.71 -13.89 14.35
C ASP A 445 23.56 -15.39 14.03
N PHE A 446 22.41 -15.97 14.38
CA PHE A 446 22.21 -17.42 14.42
C PHE A 446 21.83 -17.98 13.05
N THR A 447 22.48 -17.51 11.98
CA THR A 447 22.40 -18.11 10.65
C THR A 447 22.85 -19.58 10.72
N PRO A 448 21.95 -20.57 10.55
CA PRO A 448 22.34 -21.96 10.72
C PRO A 448 23.30 -22.37 9.60
N LYS A 449 24.31 -23.18 9.92
CA LYS A 449 25.38 -23.56 8.98
C LYS A 449 24.93 -24.58 7.90
N ASP A 450 23.64 -24.66 7.62
CA ASP A 450 23.06 -25.36 6.47
C ASP A 450 22.54 -24.36 5.43
N GLY A 451 22.70 -24.69 4.14
CA GLY A 451 22.14 -23.91 3.04
C GLY A 451 20.64 -24.14 2.82
N ASP A 452 19.93 -24.66 3.82
CA ASP A 452 18.50 -24.94 3.75
C ASP A 452 17.70 -23.72 4.20
N VAL A 453 16.72 -23.33 3.39
CA VAL A 453 15.73 -22.30 3.74
C VAL A 453 14.36 -22.93 4.00
N ASN A 454 13.51 -22.21 4.74
CA ASN A 454 12.09 -22.53 4.85
C ASN A 454 11.42 -22.49 3.46
N LYS A 455 10.42 -23.36 3.22
CA LYS A 455 9.75 -23.51 1.91
C LYS A 455 8.23 -23.56 1.94
N GLN A 456 7.64 -24.07 3.03
CA GLN A 456 6.19 -24.21 3.16
C GLN A 456 5.78 -24.26 4.63
N ILE A 457 4.61 -23.72 4.93
CA ILE A 457 3.88 -23.88 6.20
C ILE A 457 2.70 -24.84 5.99
N ALA A 458 2.33 -25.58 7.03
CA ALA A 458 0.97 -26.09 7.24
C ALA A 458 0.51 -25.75 8.67
N VAL A 459 -0.72 -25.23 8.81
CA VAL A 459 -1.30 -24.79 10.09
C VAL A 459 -2.32 -25.80 10.59
N GLY A 460 -2.24 -26.19 11.86
CA GLY A 460 -3.19 -27.06 12.53
C GLY A 460 -4.53 -26.38 12.77
N TYR A 461 -5.62 -27.14 12.63
CA TYR A 461 -6.99 -26.64 12.83
C TYR A 461 -7.61 -27.17 14.15
N LYS A 462 -7.06 -28.25 14.71
CA LYS A 462 -7.49 -28.88 15.97
C LYS A 462 -6.46 -28.75 17.07
N HIS A 463 -5.18 -28.61 16.71
CA HIS A 463 -4.09 -28.32 17.64
C HIS A 463 -3.40 -27.02 17.24
N ASP A 464 -3.15 -26.14 18.22
CA ASP A 464 -2.46 -24.85 18.09
C ASP A 464 -0.98 -25.00 17.71
N ARG A 465 -0.72 -25.48 16.48
CA ARG A 465 0.61 -25.80 15.96
C ARG A 465 0.74 -25.49 14.48
N SER A 466 1.90 -24.99 14.08
CA SER A 466 2.31 -24.82 12.69
C SER A 466 3.57 -25.64 12.39
N PHE A 467 3.62 -26.20 11.19
CA PHE A 467 4.69 -27.08 10.74
C PHE A 467 5.38 -26.43 9.54
N VAL A 468 6.68 -26.12 9.66
CA VAL A 468 7.45 -25.41 8.63
C VAL A 468 8.55 -26.29 8.06
N VAL A 469 8.50 -26.50 6.75
CA VAL A 469 9.44 -27.36 6.02
C VAL A 469 10.72 -26.57 5.71
N ARG A 470 11.86 -27.05 6.19
CA ARG A 470 13.21 -26.50 5.91
C ARG A 470 14.14 -27.63 5.50
N GLY A 471 14.57 -27.67 4.24
CA GLY A 471 15.40 -28.78 3.75
C GLY A 471 14.73 -30.14 3.95
N SER A 472 15.45 -31.08 4.58
CA SER A 472 14.93 -32.38 5.05
C SER A 472 14.58 -32.39 6.54
N LYS A 473 14.05 -31.28 7.05
CA LYS A 473 13.65 -31.03 8.45
C LYS A 473 12.26 -30.38 8.49
N ILE A 474 11.53 -30.55 9.59
CA ILE A 474 10.25 -29.85 9.82
C ILE A 474 10.24 -29.26 11.23
N GLY A 475 10.29 -27.92 11.30
CA GLY A 475 10.12 -27.19 12.56
C GLY A 475 8.66 -27.20 12.99
N VAL A 476 8.41 -27.47 14.27
CA VAL A 476 7.08 -27.50 14.88
C VAL A 476 6.97 -26.34 15.87
N PHE A 477 6.07 -25.42 15.58
CA PHE A 477 5.86 -24.19 16.34
C PHE A 477 4.48 -24.26 17.01
N LYS A 478 4.42 -24.13 18.32
CA LYS A 478 3.18 -24.06 19.10
C LYS A 478 2.70 -22.61 19.14
N HIS A 479 1.40 -22.37 18.95
CA HIS A 479 0.84 -21.03 19.15
C HIS A 479 0.64 -20.80 20.65
N THR A 480 0.94 -19.60 21.13
CA THR A 480 0.69 -19.20 22.53
C THR A 480 -0.62 -18.41 22.66
N PRO A 481 -1.18 -18.28 23.87
CA PRO A 481 -2.32 -17.39 24.12
C PRO A 481 -2.03 -15.94 23.71
N ASN A 482 -0.82 -15.44 23.97
CA ASN A 482 -0.34 -14.10 23.59
C ASN A 482 -0.06 -13.94 22.08
N ASN A 483 -0.65 -14.78 21.20
CA ASN A 483 -0.43 -14.76 19.74
C ASN A 483 1.05 -14.76 19.30
N HIS A 484 1.91 -15.47 20.03
CA HIS A 484 3.31 -15.73 19.63
C HIS A 484 3.48 -17.18 19.13
N LEU A 485 4.61 -17.47 18.48
CA LEU A 485 5.04 -18.82 18.11
C LEU A 485 6.19 -19.28 19.00
N GLU A 486 5.94 -20.31 19.79
CA GLU A 486 6.94 -21.03 20.57
C GLU A 486 7.51 -22.17 19.73
N PHE A 487 8.81 -22.14 19.42
CA PHE A 487 9.47 -23.29 18.78
C PHE A 487 9.45 -24.49 19.75
N SER A 488 8.68 -25.53 19.41
CA SER A 488 8.41 -26.67 20.30
C SER A 488 9.33 -27.85 20.04
N THR A 489 9.61 -28.17 18.76
CA THR A 489 10.58 -29.21 18.38
C THR A 489 10.94 -29.12 16.89
N ASN A 490 11.97 -29.84 16.47
CA ASN A 490 12.33 -30.02 15.06
C ASN A 490 12.38 -31.51 14.71
N ILE A 491 11.44 -31.93 13.85
CA ILE A 491 11.42 -33.26 13.23
C ILE A 491 12.59 -33.32 12.23
N SER A 492 13.73 -33.79 12.73
CA SER A 492 14.96 -33.95 11.98
C SER A 492 14.95 -35.24 11.17
N LYS A 493 15.51 -35.20 9.95
CA LYS A 493 15.58 -36.33 9.01
C LYS A 493 14.22 -36.80 8.53
N VAL A 494 13.62 -36.02 7.64
CA VAL A 494 12.55 -36.50 6.76
C VAL A 494 13.16 -37.51 5.78
N GLU A 495 13.03 -38.79 6.11
CA GLU A 495 13.52 -39.93 5.32
C GLU A 495 12.35 -40.83 4.88
N THR A 496 12.48 -41.52 3.74
CA THR A 496 11.53 -42.56 3.33
C THR A 496 11.61 -43.76 4.27
N PRO A 497 10.65 -44.71 4.25
CA PRO A 497 10.75 -45.96 5.02
C PRO A 497 12.01 -46.79 4.70
N ASP A 498 12.62 -46.59 3.53
CA ASP A 498 13.89 -47.20 3.11
C ASP A 498 15.14 -46.44 3.58
N GLY A 499 14.97 -45.31 4.29
CA GLY A 499 16.06 -44.48 4.83
C GLY A 499 16.62 -43.42 3.88
N GLU A 500 15.91 -43.08 2.79
CA GLU A 500 16.36 -42.03 1.86
C GLU A 500 15.87 -40.64 2.29
N LEU A 501 16.79 -39.75 2.68
CA LEU A 501 16.48 -38.37 3.04
C LEU A 501 15.90 -37.57 1.86
N PHE A 502 14.83 -36.81 2.09
CA PHE A 502 14.28 -35.91 1.07
C PHE A 502 13.75 -34.59 1.65
N SER A 503 13.63 -33.58 0.80
CA SER A 503 12.93 -32.32 1.11
C SER A 503 11.50 -32.41 0.57
N PRO A 504 10.45 -32.33 1.42
CA PRO A 504 9.08 -32.32 0.95
C PRO A 504 8.81 -31.14 -0.01
N LYS A 505 8.17 -31.44 -1.15
CA LYS A 505 7.73 -30.43 -2.13
C LYS A 505 6.42 -29.78 -1.72
N LYS A 506 5.48 -30.60 -1.28
CA LYS A 506 4.20 -30.18 -0.70
C LYS A 506 3.91 -31.04 0.52
N VAL A 507 3.40 -30.39 1.57
CA VAL A 507 2.85 -31.01 2.77
C VAL A 507 1.39 -30.61 2.98
N MET A 508 0.63 -31.47 3.65
CA MET A 508 -0.76 -31.24 4.06
C MET A 508 -1.03 -32.00 5.37
N LEU A 509 -1.63 -31.34 6.36
CA LEU A 509 -2.07 -31.99 7.60
C LEU A 509 -3.32 -32.84 7.32
N HIS A 510 -3.45 -33.95 8.05
CA HIS A 510 -4.49 -34.95 7.78
C HIS A 510 -4.89 -35.75 9.02
N ASN A 511 -6.17 -36.15 9.09
CA ASN A 511 -6.75 -36.92 10.19
C ASN A 511 -6.45 -36.25 11.56
N GLU A 512 -7.16 -35.16 11.85
CA GLU A 512 -7.11 -34.41 13.12
C GLU A 512 -5.72 -33.87 13.51
N ASP A 513 -4.97 -33.34 12.54
CA ASP A 513 -3.56 -32.91 12.67
C ASP A 513 -2.59 -33.99 13.22
N ARG A 514 -2.96 -35.28 13.20
CA ARG A 514 -2.07 -36.36 13.69
C ARG A 514 -1.09 -36.86 12.64
N ASN A 515 -1.40 -36.64 11.37
CA ASN A 515 -0.57 -37.04 10.25
C ASN A 515 -0.21 -35.84 9.37
N LEU A 516 0.95 -35.93 8.73
CA LEU A 516 1.39 -35.00 7.69
C LEU A 516 1.66 -35.81 6.42
N ILE A 517 0.91 -35.53 5.36
CA ILE A 517 1.09 -36.15 4.04
C ILE A 517 2.16 -35.37 3.30
N LEU A 518 3.22 -36.06 2.86
CA LEU A 518 4.39 -35.48 2.19
C LEU A 518 4.49 -35.94 0.73
N GLN A 519 4.76 -35.02 -0.18
CA GLN A 519 5.11 -35.29 -1.58
C GLN A 519 6.60 -35.09 -1.82
N LYS A 520 7.24 -36.03 -2.53
CA LYS A 520 8.66 -35.99 -2.91
C LYS A 520 8.78 -35.58 -4.38
N ASP A 521 9.64 -34.62 -4.70
CA ASP A 521 9.73 -34.08 -6.08
C ASP A 521 10.25 -35.11 -7.10
N SER A 522 11.18 -35.98 -6.69
CA SER A 522 11.76 -37.02 -7.55
C SER A 522 10.92 -38.30 -7.68
N ASP A 523 9.82 -38.42 -6.93
CA ASP A 523 8.88 -39.55 -7.03
C ASP A 523 7.42 -39.05 -6.94
N PRO A 524 6.89 -38.43 -8.02
CA PRO A 524 5.55 -37.85 -8.02
C PRO A 524 4.44 -38.91 -8.05
N ASN A 525 4.77 -40.20 -8.17
CA ASN A 525 3.82 -41.30 -8.20
C ASN A 525 3.51 -41.86 -6.80
N LYS A 526 4.21 -41.36 -5.77
CA LYS A 526 4.04 -41.74 -4.37
C LYS A 526 3.78 -40.53 -3.48
N LEU A 527 3.17 -40.82 -2.34
CA LEU A 527 3.06 -39.92 -1.19
C LEU A 527 3.56 -40.67 0.06
N TYR A 528 3.94 -39.93 1.09
CA TYR A 528 4.48 -40.50 2.33
C TYR A 528 3.66 -40.00 3.51
N ARG A 529 3.24 -40.90 4.41
CA ARG A 529 2.59 -40.51 5.68
C ARG A 529 3.66 -40.35 6.75
N MET A 530 3.85 -39.12 7.21
CA MET A 530 4.49 -38.86 8.49
C MET A 530 3.44 -38.90 9.60
N ASP A 531 3.75 -39.63 10.66
CA ASP A 531 3.05 -39.62 11.92
C ASP A 531 3.68 -38.56 12.83
N LEU A 532 2.86 -37.64 13.37
CA LEU A 532 3.32 -36.48 14.13
C LEU A 532 3.43 -36.74 15.64
N GLU A 533 2.91 -37.87 16.14
CA GLU A 533 3.18 -38.33 17.52
C GLU A 533 4.58 -38.96 17.59
N TYR A 534 4.96 -39.73 16.57
CA TYR A 534 6.31 -40.34 16.47
C TYR A 534 7.36 -39.46 15.77
N GLY A 535 6.94 -38.43 15.02
CA GLY A 535 7.83 -37.56 14.25
C GLY A 535 8.58 -38.29 13.13
N LYS A 536 7.93 -39.25 12.45
CA LYS A 536 8.58 -40.11 11.44
C LYS A 536 7.65 -40.47 10.29
N VAL A 537 8.23 -40.71 9.11
CA VAL A 537 7.52 -41.37 8.00
C VAL A 537 7.28 -42.83 8.37
N VAL A 538 6.02 -43.26 8.35
CA VAL A 538 5.58 -44.60 8.77
C VAL A 538 4.98 -45.41 7.63
N ASP A 539 4.41 -44.77 6.60
CA ASP A 539 3.91 -45.44 5.40
C ASP A 539 4.44 -44.77 4.11
N GLU A 540 4.68 -45.60 3.10
CA GLU A 540 4.76 -45.18 1.70
C GLU A 540 3.43 -45.53 0.99
N TRP A 541 2.89 -44.57 0.24
CA TRP A 541 1.63 -44.69 -0.49
C TRP A 541 1.86 -44.55 -1.99
N LYS A 542 1.99 -45.69 -2.68
CA LYS A 542 2.00 -45.75 -4.15
C LYS A 542 0.62 -45.38 -4.70
N VAL A 543 0.50 -44.17 -5.27
CA VAL A 543 -0.80 -43.64 -5.71
C VAL A 543 -1.25 -44.31 -7.01
N HIS A 544 -0.39 -44.32 -8.04
CA HIS A 544 -0.61 -45.01 -9.32
C HIS A 544 0.74 -45.23 -10.04
N GLU A 545 0.79 -46.12 -11.04
CA GLU A 545 2.00 -46.33 -11.87
C GLU A 545 2.16 -45.27 -12.98
N ASP A 546 1.15 -45.04 -13.81
CA ASP A 546 1.22 -44.07 -14.93
C ASP A 546 0.68 -42.66 -14.62
N ILE A 547 0.10 -42.43 -13.44
CA ILE A 547 -0.62 -41.17 -13.11
C ILE A 547 0.12 -40.48 -11.95
N PRO A 548 0.98 -39.48 -12.25
CA PRO A 548 1.69 -38.74 -11.22
C PRO A 548 0.77 -37.76 -10.49
N VAL A 549 0.95 -37.66 -9.17
CA VAL A 549 0.41 -36.56 -8.36
C VAL A 549 1.17 -35.29 -8.73
N VAL A 550 0.48 -34.34 -9.35
CA VAL A 550 0.96 -32.96 -9.49
C VAL A 550 0.81 -32.26 -8.14
N THR A 551 -0.39 -32.31 -7.57
CA THR A 551 -0.72 -31.75 -6.25
C THR A 551 -1.99 -32.43 -5.71
N PHE A 552 -2.32 -32.15 -4.45
CA PHE A 552 -3.40 -32.78 -3.70
C PHE A 552 -4.06 -31.78 -2.73
N ALA A 553 -5.29 -32.06 -2.32
CA ALA A 553 -6.13 -31.23 -1.46
C ALA A 553 -6.98 -32.13 -0.55
N PRO A 554 -7.53 -31.61 0.58
CA PRO A 554 -8.49 -32.36 1.38
C PRO A 554 -9.77 -32.68 0.59
N GLU A 555 -10.65 -33.51 1.16
CA GLU A 555 -11.97 -33.81 0.55
C GLU A 555 -12.94 -32.61 0.61
N ASN A 556 -12.78 -31.75 1.62
CA ASN A 556 -13.49 -30.49 1.80
C ASN A 556 -12.62 -29.52 2.62
N LYS A 557 -12.93 -28.21 2.65
CA LYS A 557 -12.07 -27.17 3.26
C LYS A 557 -11.66 -27.48 4.70
N PHE A 558 -12.52 -28.12 5.49
CA PHE A 558 -12.30 -28.41 6.91
C PHE A 558 -12.01 -29.90 7.23
N ALA A 559 -11.79 -30.76 6.23
CA ALA A 559 -11.64 -32.21 6.44
C ALA A 559 -10.50 -32.57 7.41
N GLN A 560 -9.48 -31.70 7.51
CA GLN A 560 -8.37 -31.78 8.46
C GLN A 560 -8.82 -31.85 9.93
N MET A 561 -9.95 -31.23 10.30
CA MET A 561 -10.54 -31.30 11.65
C MET A 561 -11.18 -32.66 11.97
N THR A 562 -11.32 -33.53 10.96
CA THR A 562 -12.06 -34.80 11.04
C THR A 562 -11.15 -36.02 10.91
N HIS A 563 -11.72 -37.19 11.16
CA HIS A 563 -11.11 -38.49 10.93
C HIS A 563 -11.25 -39.01 9.48
N GLU A 564 -11.63 -38.20 8.49
CA GLU A 564 -11.75 -38.64 7.09
C GLU A 564 -10.38 -39.07 6.53
N PRO A 565 -10.17 -40.35 6.17
CA PRO A 565 -8.85 -40.83 5.76
C PRO A 565 -8.55 -40.55 4.28
N THR A 566 -9.54 -40.25 3.44
CA THR A 566 -9.35 -40.02 2.01
C THR A 566 -9.20 -38.55 1.66
N PHE A 567 -8.62 -38.29 0.49
CA PHE A 567 -8.32 -36.93 0.01
C PHE A 567 -8.28 -36.89 -1.52
N LEU A 568 -8.19 -35.71 -2.11
CA LEU A 568 -8.22 -35.50 -3.56
C LEU A 568 -6.82 -35.32 -4.13
N GLY A 569 -6.52 -35.98 -5.25
CA GLY A 569 -5.30 -35.81 -6.02
C GLY A 569 -5.61 -35.38 -7.46
N ILE A 570 -4.70 -34.61 -8.05
CA ILE A 570 -4.74 -34.28 -9.48
C ILE A 570 -3.42 -34.63 -10.18
N SER A 571 -3.53 -35.03 -11.44
CA SER A 571 -2.45 -35.05 -12.42
C SER A 571 -2.69 -33.98 -13.49
N ARG A 572 -1.74 -33.79 -14.42
CA ARG A 572 -1.89 -32.86 -15.55
C ARG A 572 -3.16 -33.08 -16.40
N ASN A 573 -3.78 -34.26 -16.36
CA ASN A 573 -5.03 -34.54 -17.08
C ASN A 573 -6.08 -35.35 -16.31
N ALA A 574 -5.92 -35.60 -15.01
CA ALA A 574 -6.88 -36.38 -14.22
C ALA A 574 -7.16 -35.77 -12.84
N LEU A 575 -8.38 -35.99 -12.33
CA LEU A 575 -8.77 -35.81 -10.93
C LEU A 575 -9.09 -37.19 -10.37
N TYR A 576 -8.75 -37.48 -9.11
CA TYR A 576 -9.06 -38.75 -8.45
C TYR A 576 -9.10 -38.61 -6.93
N ARG A 577 -9.71 -39.58 -6.24
CA ARG A 577 -9.61 -39.73 -4.78
C ARG A 577 -8.48 -40.70 -4.47
N VAL A 578 -7.74 -40.41 -3.42
CA VAL A 578 -6.73 -41.30 -2.84
C VAL A 578 -7.30 -41.85 -1.54
N ASP A 579 -7.35 -43.18 -1.41
CA ASP A 579 -7.74 -43.87 -0.18
C ASP A 579 -6.56 -44.68 0.36
N PRO A 580 -5.90 -44.21 1.43
CA PRO A 580 -4.81 -44.93 2.11
C PRO A 580 -5.13 -46.36 2.53
N ARG A 581 -6.41 -46.72 2.71
CA ARG A 581 -6.86 -48.03 3.18
C ARG A 581 -6.80 -49.12 2.11
N LEU A 582 -6.69 -48.76 0.83
CA LEU A 582 -6.63 -49.72 -0.28
C LEU A 582 -5.31 -50.52 -0.27
N SER A 583 -5.38 -51.79 -0.67
CA SER A 583 -4.21 -52.67 -0.79
C SER A 583 -3.47 -52.43 -2.12
N GLY A 584 -2.19 -52.09 -2.05
CA GLY A 584 -1.40 -51.72 -3.22
C GLY A 584 -1.66 -50.27 -3.65
N THR A 585 -2.17 -50.09 -4.87
CA THR A 585 -2.53 -48.80 -5.48
C THR A 585 -3.54 -48.04 -4.62
N LYS A 586 -3.26 -46.77 -4.28
CA LYS A 586 -4.12 -45.95 -3.42
C LYS A 586 -5.15 -45.10 -4.17
N LEU A 587 -5.02 -44.96 -5.50
CA LEU A 587 -5.98 -44.27 -6.34
C LEU A 587 -7.31 -45.06 -6.44
N VAL A 588 -8.45 -44.39 -6.24
CA VAL A 588 -9.78 -45.00 -6.30
C VAL A 588 -10.29 -45.00 -7.75
N ASP A 589 -10.10 -46.11 -8.49
CA ASP A 589 -10.46 -46.24 -9.91
C ASP A 589 -11.90 -45.84 -10.23
N ALA A 590 -12.86 -46.24 -9.37
CA ALA A 590 -14.28 -45.92 -9.52
C ALA A 590 -14.60 -44.41 -9.44
N GLN A 591 -13.63 -43.58 -9.08
CA GLN A 591 -13.72 -42.13 -8.96
C GLN A 591 -12.60 -41.42 -9.75
N LEU A 592 -11.86 -42.12 -10.60
CA LEU A 592 -10.90 -41.53 -11.54
C LEU A 592 -11.63 -40.77 -12.65
N LYS A 593 -11.34 -39.47 -12.77
CA LYS A 593 -11.78 -38.63 -13.88
C LYS A 593 -10.60 -38.15 -14.72
N GLN A 594 -10.16 -38.99 -15.66
CA GLN A 594 -9.16 -38.63 -16.65
C GLN A 594 -9.78 -37.96 -17.89
N TYR A 595 -9.04 -37.04 -18.50
CA TYR A 595 -9.39 -36.34 -19.74
C TYR A 595 -8.46 -36.70 -20.88
N VAL A 596 -9.02 -36.86 -22.08
CA VAL A 596 -8.28 -37.03 -23.34
C VAL A 596 -7.55 -35.74 -23.74
N SER A 597 -8.12 -34.58 -23.40
CA SER A 597 -7.50 -33.27 -23.62
C SER A 597 -6.36 -33.01 -22.65
N LYS A 598 -5.24 -32.47 -23.18
CA LYS A 598 -4.15 -31.90 -22.37
C LYS A 598 -4.62 -30.59 -21.72
N ASN A 599 -5.29 -30.71 -20.57
CA ASN A 599 -5.74 -29.55 -19.78
C ASN A 599 -4.55 -28.88 -19.08
N ASP A 600 -3.62 -29.69 -18.57
CA ASP A 600 -2.46 -29.28 -17.79
C ASP A 600 -2.82 -28.64 -16.44
N PHE A 601 -3.59 -29.39 -15.64
CA PHE A 601 -4.04 -28.96 -14.31
C PHE A 601 -2.85 -28.67 -13.37
N SER A 602 -2.96 -27.58 -12.61
CA SER A 602 -1.89 -27.04 -11.75
C SER A 602 -2.28 -27.03 -10.26
N ALA A 603 -3.48 -26.57 -9.95
CA ALA A 603 -3.97 -26.36 -8.59
C ALA A 603 -5.40 -26.90 -8.38
N ILE A 604 -5.73 -27.24 -7.13
CA ILE A 604 -7.03 -27.75 -6.67
C ILE A 604 -7.32 -27.22 -5.27
N SER A 605 -8.56 -26.79 -5.03
CA SER A 605 -9.10 -26.50 -3.69
C SER A 605 -10.58 -26.92 -3.63
N THR A 606 -11.15 -26.93 -2.43
CA THR A 606 -12.48 -27.48 -2.11
C THR A 606 -13.24 -26.62 -1.13
N THR A 607 -14.55 -26.51 -1.31
CA THR A 607 -15.49 -25.87 -0.36
C THR A 607 -15.69 -26.74 0.89
N GLU A 608 -16.34 -26.21 1.93
CA GLU A 608 -16.91 -26.98 3.05
C GLU A 608 -17.78 -28.17 2.58
N LYS A 609 -18.57 -27.96 1.53
CA LYS A 609 -19.52 -28.95 0.98
C LYS A 609 -18.86 -30.02 0.09
N GLY A 610 -17.53 -30.03 -0.03
CA GLY A 610 -16.79 -30.94 -0.91
C GLY A 610 -16.99 -30.70 -2.42
N HIS A 611 -17.53 -29.56 -2.82
CA HIS A 611 -17.41 -29.09 -4.21
C HIS A 611 -15.93 -28.81 -4.53
N ILE A 612 -15.52 -29.05 -5.78
CA ILE A 612 -14.11 -29.03 -6.19
C ILE A 612 -13.88 -27.96 -7.25
N ALA A 613 -12.87 -27.11 -7.04
CA ALA A 613 -12.32 -26.20 -8.04
C ALA A 613 -10.95 -26.74 -8.50
N VAL A 614 -10.70 -26.76 -9.82
CA VAL A 614 -9.41 -27.13 -10.40
C VAL A 614 -9.01 -26.10 -11.45
N ALA A 615 -7.77 -25.62 -11.37
CA ALA A 615 -7.16 -24.68 -12.31
C ALA A 615 -6.05 -25.34 -13.14
N SER A 616 -5.58 -24.65 -14.18
CA SER A 616 -4.51 -25.12 -15.07
C SER A 616 -3.36 -24.13 -15.23
N ASN A 617 -2.22 -24.63 -15.70
CA ASN A 617 -1.11 -23.81 -16.19
C ASN A 617 -1.47 -22.96 -17.43
N LYS A 618 -2.68 -23.11 -17.96
CA LYS A 618 -3.23 -22.30 -19.06
C LYS A 618 -4.15 -21.18 -18.56
N GLY A 619 -4.43 -21.11 -17.26
CA GLY A 619 -5.35 -20.13 -16.68
C GLY A 619 -6.84 -20.51 -16.71
N ASP A 620 -7.21 -21.72 -17.15
CA ASP A 620 -8.62 -22.15 -17.19
C ASP A 620 -9.07 -22.82 -15.88
N ILE A 621 -10.24 -22.44 -15.36
CA ILE A 621 -10.79 -22.93 -14.07
C ILE A 621 -12.04 -23.77 -14.31
N ARG A 622 -12.19 -24.86 -13.55
CA ARG A 622 -13.29 -25.83 -13.68
C ARG A 622 -13.91 -26.14 -12.33
N LEU A 623 -15.24 -26.01 -12.25
CA LEU A 623 -16.03 -26.19 -11.03
C LEU A 623 -16.88 -27.46 -11.11
N PHE A 624 -16.85 -28.28 -10.05
CA PHE A 624 -17.50 -29.59 -9.99
C PHE A 624 -18.38 -29.73 -8.72
N ASP A 625 -19.56 -30.36 -8.85
CA ASP A 625 -20.40 -30.70 -7.68
C ASP A 625 -19.89 -31.95 -6.93
N ARG A 626 -19.05 -32.77 -7.58
CA ARG A 626 -18.43 -33.98 -7.05
C ARG A 626 -17.32 -34.48 -7.96
N LEU A 627 -16.47 -35.35 -7.45
CA LEU A 627 -15.48 -36.09 -8.24
C LEU A 627 -16.14 -37.12 -9.20
N GLY A 628 -15.49 -37.41 -10.33
CA GLY A 628 -15.91 -38.45 -11.29
C GLY A 628 -16.76 -37.94 -12.46
N ILE A 629 -17.41 -36.78 -12.34
CA ILE A 629 -18.24 -36.20 -13.42
C ILE A 629 -17.46 -35.21 -14.31
N ASN A 630 -18.10 -34.69 -15.35
CA ASN A 630 -17.62 -33.49 -16.05
C ASN A 630 -17.88 -32.25 -15.18
N ALA A 631 -17.03 -31.22 -15.29
CA ALA A 631 -17.26 -29.93 -14.65
C ALA A 631 -18.64 -29.35 -15.04
N LYS A 632 -19.31 -28.67 -14.12
CA LYS A 632 -20.54 -27.92 -14.43
C LYS A 632 -20.21 -26.62 -15.14
N THR A 633 -19.19 -25.92 -14.65
CA THR A 633 -18.75 -24.62 -15.15
C THR A 633 -17.31 -24.72 -15.62
N HIS A 634 -17.04 -24.10 -16.77
CA HIS A 634 -15.70 -23.88 -17.31
C HIS A 634 -15.50 -22.40 -17.56
N ILE A 635 -14.60 -21.82 -16.79
CA ILE A 635 -14.16 -20.42 -16.87
C ILE A 635 -12.95 -20.38 -17.82
N PRO A 636 -13.03 -19.65 -18.94
CA PRO A 636 -11.91 -19.48 -19.88
C PRO A 636 -10.70 -18.82 -19.23
N ALA A 637 -9.55 -18.99 -19.86
CA ALA A 637 -8.30 -18.36 -19.45
C ALA A 637 -8.26 -16.88 -19.80
N LEU A 638 -7.84 -16.05 -18.85
CA LEU A 638 -7.68 -14.59 -19.03
C LEU A 638 -6.23 -14.14 -19.27
N GLY A 639 -5.24 -15.04 -19.25
CA GLY A 639 -3.85 -14.70 -19.56
C GLY A 639 -2.83 -15.61 -18.90
N GLU A 640 -2.57 -15.39 -17.61
CA GLU A 640 -1.47 -16.06 -16.89
C GLU A 640 -1.77 -17.50 -16.41
N PRO A 641 -0.72 -18.33 -16.23
CA PRO A 641 -0.81 -19.60 -15.51
C PRO A 641 -1.25 -19.41 -14.04
N ILE A 642 -2.21 -20.22 -13.59
CA ILE A 642 -2.67 -20.19 -12.19
C ILE A 642 -1.74 -21.05 -11.33
N ILE A 643 -1.00 -20.40 -10.43
CA ILE A 643 0.00 -21.00 -9.53
C ILE A 643 -0.57 -21.35 -8.14
N GLY A 644 -1.70 -20.73 -7.77
CA GLY A 644 -2.40 -20.94 -6.50
C GLY A 644 -3.91 -20.89 -6.70
N LEU A 645 -4.67 -21.62 -5.90
CA LEU A 645 -6.13 -21.67 -5.97
C LEU A 645 -6.71 -21.93 -4.57
N ASP A 646 -7.58 -21.05 -4.10
CA ASP A 646 -8.41 -21.28 -2.91
C ASP A 646 -9.88 -20.94 -3.19
N VAL A 647 -10.78 -21.39 -2.31
CA VAL A 647 -12.23 -21.19 -2.40
C VAL A 647 -12.78 -20.89 -1.01
N SER A 648 -13.75 -19.99 -0.90
CA SER A 648 -14.49 -19.76 0.34
C SER A 648 -15.21 -21.02 0.82
N ALA A 649 -15.44 -21.14 2.14
CA ALA A 649 -16.12 -22.26 2.77
C ALA A 649 -17.48 -22.54 2.11
N ASP A 650 -18.29 -21.51 1.92
CA ASP A 650 -19.64 -21.62 1.35
C ASP A 650 -19.66 -22.03 -0.14
N GLY A 651 -18.56 -21.75 -0.85
CA GLY A 651 -18.36 -21.94 -2.29
C GLY A 651 -18.72 -20.76 -3.18
N ARG A 652 -18.93 -19.56 -2.64
CA ARG A 652 -19.23 -18.35 -3.41
C ARG A 652 -17.98 -17.73 -4.06
N TRP A 653 -16.86 -17.63 -3.36
CA TRP A 653 -15.67 -16.96 -3.89
C TRP A 653 -14.63 -17.98 -4.31
N VAL A 654 -14.16 -17.89 -5.56
CA VAL A 654 -12.97 -18.63 -6.03
C VAL A 654 -11.84 -17.63 -6.23
N LEU A 655 -10.71 -17.89 -5.59
CA LEU A 655 -9.50 -17.07 -5.65
C LEU A 655 -8.42 -17.82 -6.42
N ALA A 656 -7.94 -17.25 -7.52
CA ALA A 656 -6.85 -17.81 -8.32
C ALA A 656 -5.64 -16.87 -8.33
N THR A 657 -4.48 -17.38 -7.92
CA THR A 657 -3.20 -16.65 -7.89
C THR A 657 -2.51 -16.79 -9.24
N CYS A 658 -2.23 -15.67 -9.90
CA CYS A 658 -1.29 -15.58 -11.03
C CYS A 658 0.06 -15.03 -10.51
N ARG A 659 1.06 -14.78 -11.37
CA ARG A 659 2.37 -14.26 -10.92
C ARG A 659 2.27 -12.82 -10.44
N THR A 660 1.56 -11.97 -11.19
CA THR A 660 1.54 -10.50 -11.00
C THR A 660 0.21 -9.95 -10.46
N TYR A 661 -0.82 -10.79 -10.34
CA TYR A 661 -2.15 -10.43 -9.82
C TYR A 661 -2.91 -11.66 -9.27
N LEU A 662 -3.98 -11.42 -8.51
CA LEU A 662 -4.98 -12.41 -8.15
C LEU A 662 -6.26 -12.19 -8.96
N LEU A 663 -7.05 -13.25 -9.14
CA LEU A 663 -8.39 -13.21 -9.72
C LEU A 663 -9.40 -13.67 -8.69
N LEU A 664 -10.34 -12.79 -8.31
CA LEU A 664 -11.45 -13.10 -7.41
C LEU A 664 -12.74 -13.26 -8.22
N ILE A 665 -13.42 -14.41 -8.08
CA ILE A 665 -14.55 -14.79 -8.94
C ILE A 665 -15.80 -15.07 -8.09
N ASP A 666 -16.90 -14.35 -8.36
CA ASP A 666 -18.21 -14.63 -7.77
C ASP A 666 -18.84 -15.85 -8.47
N ALA A 667 -18.73 -17.02 -7.84
CA ALA A 667 -19.29 -18.27 -8.35
C ALA A 667 -20.82 -18.35 -8.19
N MET A 668 -21.51 -17.35 -7.63
CA MET A 668 -22.97 -17.35 -7.50
C MET A 668 -23.68 -16.77 -8.74
N GLN A 669 -24.66 -17.50 -9.27
CA GLN A 669 -25.54 -17.00 -10.35
C GLN A 669 -26.50 -15.94 -9.81
N LYS A 670 -26.33 -14.69 -10.27
CA LYS A 670 -27.10 -13.50 -9.86
C LYS A 670 -28.42 -13.32 -10.61
N SER A 671 -28.72 -14.17 -11.60
CA SER A 671 -29.85 -13.99 -12.50
C SER A 671 -30.35 -15.32 -13.10
N GLY A 672 -31.55 -15.27 -13.69
CA GLY A 672 -32.04 -16.29 -14.60
C GLY A 672 -32.44 -17.61 -13.94
N LYS A 673 -32.51 -18.70 -14.72
CA LYS A 673 -33.09 -19.98 -14.26
C LYS A 673 -32.36 -20.64 -13.08
N ASN A 674 -31.10 -20.27 -12.85
CA ASN A 674 -30.24 -20.81 -11.80
C ASN A 674 -29.91 -19.76 -10.72
N GLU A 675 -30.68 -18.67 -10.62
CA GLU A 675 -30.46 -17.63 -9.61
C GLU A 675 -30.29 -18.21 -8.20
N GLY A 676 -29.32 -17.69 -7.45
CA GLY A 676 -28.94 -18.22 -6.13
C GLY A 676 -28.23 -19.58 -6.15
N LYS A 677 -27.82 -20.10 -7.32
CA LYS A 677 -27.01 -21.33 -7.42
C LYS A 677 -25.55 -21.09 -7.78
N LEU A 678 -24.69 -21.85 -7.13
CA LEU A 678 -23.25 -21.83 -7.39
C LEU A 678 -22.92 -22.47 -8.75
N GLY A 679 -21.87 -21.94 -9.40
CA GLY A 679 -21.25 -22.49 -10.59
C GLY A 679 -20.72 -23.93 -10.42
N PHE A 680 -20.52 -24.34 -9.17
CA PHE A 680 -20.24 -25.72 -8.77
C PHE A 680 -21.45 -26.66 -8.92
N GLU A 681 -22.69 -26.18 -8.67
CA GLU A 681 -23.91 -26.98 -8.79
C GLU A 681 -24.50 -26.95 -10.20
N LYS A 682 -24.50 -25.77 -10.84
CA LYS A 682 -25.15 -25.48 -12.12
C LYS A 682 -24.22 -24.68 -13.03
N SER A 683 -24.19 -25.04 -14.31
CA SER A 683 -23.53 -24.26 -15.35
C SER A 683 -24.15 -22.87 -15.46
N PHE A 684 -23.33 -21.82 -15.40
CA PHE A 684 -23.72 -20.49 -15.88
C PHE A 684 -24.18 -20.55 -17.35
N ALA A 685 -25.01 -19.59 -17.76
CA ALA A 685 -25.31 -19.37 -19.18
C ALA A 685 -24.05 -18.83 -19.90
N ALA A 686 -23.99 -18.97 -21.23
CA ALA A 686 -22.80 -18.56 -22.00
C ALA A 686 -22.54 -17.04 -21.94
N ASP A 687 -23.63 -16.30 -21.83
CA ASP A 687 -23.81 -14.85 -21.73
C ASP A 687 -23.90 -14.33 -20.29
N GLN A 688 -23.78 -15.22 -19.29
CA GLN A 688 -23.84 -14.89 -17.86
C GLN A 688 -22.70 -15.59 -17.09
N LYS A 689 -21.56 -15.84 -17.73
CA LYS A 689 -20.36 -16.33 -17.01
C LYS A 689 -19.89 -15.27 -16.01
N PRO A 690 -19.34 -15.67 -14.87
CA PRO A 690 -18.86 -14.70 -13.88
C PRO A 690 -17.59 -14.04 -14.40
N GLN A 691 -17.54 -12.71 -14.32
CA GLN A 691 -16.31 -11.96 -14.58
C GLN A 691 -15.43 -11.96 -13.33
N PRO A 692 -14.14 -12.32 -13.45
CA PRO A 692 -13.18 -12.18 -12.36
C PRO A 692 -12.80 -10.71 -12.12
N ARG A 693 -12.59 -10.33 -10.86
CA ARG A 693 -11.97 -9.04 -10.48
C ARG A 693 -10.45 -9.19 -10.37
N ARG A 694 -9.69 -8.23 -10.91
CA ARG A 694 -8.21 -8.19 -10.85
C ARG A 694 -7.79 -7.59 -9.52
N LEU A 695 -7.05 -8.33 -8.71
CA LEU A 695 -6.40 -7.81 -7.52
C LEU A 695 -4.90 -7.67 -7.84
N ALA A 696 -4.46 -6.46 -8.16
CA ALA A 696 -3.09 -6.14 -8.55
C ALA A 696 -2.60 -4.94 -7.74
N LEU A 697 -1.32 -4.96 -7.36
CA LEU A 697 -0.68 -3.78 -6.76
C LEU A 697 -0.71 -2.64 -7.78
N THR A 698 -0.96 -1.42 -7.30
CA THR A 698 -0.94 -0.24 -8.19
C THR A 698 0.46 -0.04 -8.79
N PRO A 699 0.59 0.50 -10.02
CA PRO A 699 1.88 0.56 -10.70
C PRO A 699 2.95 1.36 -9.94
N GLU A 700 2.58 2.38 -9.16
CA GLU A 700 3.49 3.13 -8.28
C GLU A 700 4.12 2.20 -7.23
N HIS A 701 3.29 1.40 -6.54
CA HIS A 701 3.74 0.43 -5.56
C HIS A 701 4.58 -0.68 -6.19
N VAL A 702 4.21 -1.18 -7.38
CA VAL A 702 5.05 -2.15 -8.13
C VAL A 702 6.42 -1.58 -8.45
N ALA A 703 6.49 -0.33 -8.92
CA ALA A 703 7.76 0.31 -9.24
C ALA A 703 8.61 0.57 -7.98
N GLN A 704 8.00 0.99 -6.85
CA GLN A 704 8.75 1.17 -5.61
C GLN A 704 9.23 -0.16 -5.02
N PHE A 705 8.40 -1.22 -5.02
CA PHE A 705 8.79 -2.56 -4.58
C PHE A 705 10.03 -3.05 -5.35
N ALA A 706 10.07 -2.83 -6.66
CA ALA A 706 11.19 -3.19 -7.51
C ALA A 706 12.40 -2.26 -7.35
N TYR A 707 12.22 -0.94 -7.16
CA TYR A 707 13.31 -0.02 -6.82
C TYR A 707 14.04 -0.44 -5.52
N GLU A 708 13.27 -0.84 -4.51
CA GLU A 708 13.75 -1.27 -3.19
C GLU A 708 14.41 -2.66 -3.20
N THR A 709 13.90 -3.61 -4.00
CA THR A 709 14.33 -5.03 -3.94
C THR A 709 15.16 -5.49 -5.13
N GLY A 710 15.16 -4.74 -6.25
CA GLY A 710 15.74 -5.15 -7.53
C GLY A 710 14.98 -6.30 -8.22
N LYS A 711 13.73 -6.58 -7.82
CA LYS A 711 12.90 -7.69 -8.33
C LYS A 711 11.50 -7.20 -8.69
N GLY A 712 10.92 -7.72 -9.77
CA GLY A 712 9.49 -7.56 -10.06
C GLY A 712 8.60 -8.36 -9.09
N VAL A 713 7.29 -8.12 -9.15
CA VAL A 713 6.30 -8.82 -8.32
C VAL A 713 6.19 -10.30 -8.71
N HIS A 714 6.19 -11.16 -7.70
CA HIS A 714 5.88 -12.58 -7.83
C HIS A 714 5.14 -13.06 -6.57
N PHE A 715 3.83 -13.24 -6.68
CA PHE A 715 3.01 -13.67 -5.55
C PHE A 715 3.30 -15.10 -5.07
N THR A 716 3.14 -15.32 -3.77
CA THR A 716 2.93 -16.65 -3.16
C THR A 716 1.45 -17.08 -3.35
N PRO A 717 1.14 -18.40 -3.34
CA PRO A 717 -0.23 -18.88 -3.45
C PRO A 717 -1.16 -18.29 -2.38
N ALA A 718 -2.03 -17.37 -2.81
CA ALA A 718 -2.89 -16.58 -1.94
C ALA A 718 -4.01 -17.43 -1.32
N LYS A 719 -4.43 -17.05 -0.10
CA LYS A 719 -5.42 -17.80 0.71
C LYS A 719 -6.43 -16.86 1.35
N PHE A 720 -7.64 -17.35 1.58
CA PHE A 720 -8.58 -16.68 2.48
C PHE A 720 -8.26 -16.99 3.95
N ASN A 721 -8.61 -16.07 4.86
CA ASN A 721 -8.71 -16.41 6.27
C ASN A 721 -9.74 -17.52 6.48
N THR A 722 -9.49 -18.44 7.42
CA THR A 722 -10.24 -19.70 7.51
C THR A 722 -10.59 -20.02 8.96
N GLY A 723 -11.87 -20.22 9.24
CA GLY A 723 -12.41 -20.62 10.54
C GLY A 723 -13.77 -21.30 10.41
N GLU A 724 -14.12 -22.18 11.35
CA GLU A 724 -15.39 -22.91 11.33
C GLU A 724 -16.57 -21.96 11.64
N GLY A 725 -17.55 -21.87 10.74
CA GLY A 725 -18.74 -21.01 10.88
C GLY A 725 -18.50 -19.51 10.66
N ALA A 726 -17.26 -19.07 10.41
CA ALA A 726 -16.93 -17.71 10.02
C ALA A 726 -16.98 -17.55 8.49
N SER A 727 -17.35 -16.35 8.02
CA SER A 727 -17.20 -15.96 6.61
C SER A 727 -15.82 -15.35 6.37
N GLU A 728 -15.25 -15.61 5.20
CA GLU A 728 -14.02 -14.98 4.74
C GLU A 728 -14.11 -13.43 4.73
N THR A 729 -13.09 -12.77 5.26
CA THR A 729 -12.96 -11.30 5.45
C THR A 729 -11.69 -10.75 4.79
N SER A 730 -10.62 -11.54 4.74
CA SER A 730 -9.30 -11.14 4.22
C SER A 730 -8.68 -12.18 3.28
N ILE A 731 -7.80 -11.72 2.40
CA ILE A 731 -6.96 -12.54 1.53
C ILE A 731 -5.48 -12.22 1.80
N ILE A 732 -4.66 -13.21 2.15
CA ILE A 732 -3.22 -13.06 2.36
C ILE A 732 -2.42 -13.55 1.15
N THR A 733 -1.29 -12.90 0.87
CA THR A 733 -0.25 -13.32 -0.06
C THR A 733 1.06 -12.58 0.27
N ALA A 734 2.17 -12.94 -0.38
CA ALA A 734 3.46 -12.30 -0.23
C ALA A 734 4.18 -12.12 -1.58
N THR A 735 5.06 -11.14 -1.68
CA THR A 735 5.97 -10.95 -2.84
C THR A 735 7.31 -10.39 -2.38
N GLY A 736 8.40 -11.12 -2.61
CA GLY A 736 9.72 -10.76 -2.07
C GLY A 736 9.65 -10.61 -0.53
N PRO A 737 10.15 -9.51 0.05
CA PRO A 737 10.09 -9.27 1.50
C PRO A 737 8.76 -8.68 2.00
N TYR A 738 7.73 -8.56 1.15
CA TYR A 738 6.46 -7.94 1.52
C TYR A 738 5.36 -9.00 1.75
N ILE A 739 4.73 -8.97 2.92
CA ILE A 739 3.38 -9.50 3.14
C ILE A 739 2.38 -8.47 2.63
N ILE A 740 1.30 -8.94 1.98
CA ILE A 740 0.18 -8.11 1.50
C ILE A 740 -1.14 -8.79 1.90
N GLU A 741 -1.96 -8.09 2.67
CA GLU A 741 -3.30 -8.52 3.03
C GLU A 741 -4.34 -7.64 2.32
N TRP A 742 -5.32 -8.26 1.69
CA TRP A 742 -6.41 -7.59 0.98
C TRP A 742 -7.72 -7.73 1.75
N ASN A 743 -8.40 -6.62 2.00
CA ASN A 743 -9.70 -6.62 2.69
C ASN A 743 -10.83 -6.93 1.70
N LEU A 744 -11.56 -8.02 1.93
CA LEU A 744 -12.59 -8.51 1.01
C LEU A 744 -13.79 -7.54 0.92
N LYS A 745 -14.17 -6.84 2.00
CA LYS A 745 -15.23 -5.82 1.93
C LYS A 745 -14.81 -4.70 0.97
N LYS A 746 -13.60 -4.16 1.14
CA LYS A 746 -13.04 -3.08 0.31
C LYS A 746 -12.89 -3.49 -1.18
N ILE A 747 -12.52 -4.75 -1.46
CA ILE A 747 -12.49 -5.31 -2.83
C ILE A 747 -13.89 -5.39 -3.47
N LEU A 748 -14.91 -5.75 -2.68
CA LEU A 748 -16.27 -5.92 -3.19
C LEU A 748 -16.97 -4.58 -3.43
N THR A 749 -16.68 -3.58 -2.60
CA THR A 749 -17.16 -2.20 -2.76
C THR A 749 -16.37 -1.38 -3.79
N GLY A 750 -15.18 -1.83 -4.19
CA GLY A 750 -14.38 -1.20 -5.25
C GLY A 750 -13.44 -0.08 -4.77
N LYS A 751 -13.14 -0.01 -3.46
CA LYS A 751 -12.28 1.05 -2.89
C LYS A 751 -10.84 0.97 -3.43
N LYS A 752 -10.21 2.14 -3.61
CA LYS A 752 -8.82 2.29 -4.07
C LYS A 752 -7.85 1.66 -3.08
N SER A 753 -6.80 1.01 -3.60
CA SER A 753 -5.75 0.32 -2.82
C SER A 753 -6.30 -0.50 -1.64
N PRO A 754 -7.15 -1.54 -1.87
CA PRO A 754 -7.87 -2.25 -0.81
C PRO A 754 -6.99 -3.28 -0.07
N TYR A 755 -5.73 -2.93 0.19
CA TYR A 755 -4.71 -3.80 0.78
C TYR A 755 -3.75 -3.05 1.71
N LEU A 756 -3.32 -3.75 2.76
CA LEU A 756 -2.25 -3.34 3.67
C LEU A 756 -0.99 -4.16 3.40
N ILE A 757 0.16 -3.65 3.81
CA ILE A 757 1.46 -4.29 3.57
C ILE A 757 2.31 -4.37 4.83
N LYS A 758 3.27 -5.30 4.86
CA LYS A 758 4.36 -5.29 5.83
C LYS A 758 5.66 -5.77 5.20
N ARG A 759 6.71 -4.95 5.27
CA ARG A 759 8.07 -5.28 4.82
C ARG A 759 8.86 -6.00 5.90
N TYR A 760 9.67 -6.96 5.46
CA TYR A 760 10.68 -7.66 6.24
C TYR A 760 12.10 -7.33 5.75
N SER A 761 13.09 -7.77 6.51
CA SER A 761 14.51 -7.80 6.12
C SER A 761 14.76 -8.73 4.92
N ASP A 762 14.01 -9.83 4.87
CA ASP A 762 14.28 -11.00 4.05
C ASP A 762 13.07 -11.41 3.20
N ASP A 763 13.31 -12.12 2.09
CA ASP A 763 12.22 -12.63 1.23
C ASP A 763 11.31 -13.62 2.00
N VAL A 764 10.00 -13.37 2.04
CA VAL A 764 8.99 -14.33 2.50
C VAL A 764 9.03 -15.60 1.65
N LYS A 765 8.94 -16.77 2.29
CA LYS A 765 8.96 -18.09 1.65
C LYS A 765 7.62 -18.82 1.72
N ALA A 766 6.86 -18.59 2.79
CA ALA A 766 5.48 -19.01 2.89
C ALA A 766 4.73 -18.16 3.93
N ASP A 767 3.42 -18.06 3.74
CA ASP A 767 2.46 -17.31 4.54
C ASP A 767 1.18 -18.15 4.73
N ASP A 768 0.50 -17.99 5.87
CA ASP A 768 -0.80 -18.62 6.16
C ASP A 768 -1.53 -17.89 7.29
N PHE A 769 -2.85 -18.00 7.37
CA PHE A 769 -3.60 -17.49 8.53
C PHE A 769 -3.52 -18.47 9.71
N LYS A 770 -3.57 -17.95 10.95
CA LYS A 770 -3.89 -18.75 12.13
C LYS A 770 -5.36 -19.20 12.03
N PHE A 771 -5.63 -20.49 12.17
CA PHE A 771 -6.99 -21.01 12.06
C PHE A 771 -7.94 -20.35 13.08
N GLY A 772 -9.14 -19.99 12.63
CA GLY A 772 -10.16 -19.32 13.45
C GLY A 772 -10.02 -17.81 13.58
N THR A 773 -9.06 -17.16 12.89
CA THR A 773 -8.90 -15.69 12.93
C THR A 773 -8.32 -15.14 11.63
N ASP A 774 -8.75 -13.94 11.24
CA ASP A 774 -8.08 -13.05 10.28
C ASP A 774 -6.89 -12.32 10.93
N LYS A 775 -7.08 -11.80 12.15
CA LYS A 775 -6.14 -10.93 12.87
C LYS A 775 -4.70 -11.45 13.07
N ASN A 776 -4.39 -12.70 12.74
CA ASN A 776 -3.06 -13.28 12.95
C ASN A 776 -2.58 -14.11 11.74
N VAL A 777 -1.49 -13.66 11.12
CA VAL A 777 -0.80 -14.33 10.01
C VAL A 777 0.50 -14.97 10.50
N ILE A 778 0.79 -16.18 10.03
CA ILE A 778 2.02 -16.94 10.29
C ILE A 778 2.93 -16.80 9.07
N VAL A 779 4.14 -16.28 9.26
CA VAL A 779 5.08 -15.94 8.18
C VAL A 779 6.38 -16.71 8.37
N ALA A 780 6.81 -17.44 7.33
CA ALA A 780 8.10 -18.09 7.25
C ALA A 780 9.03 -17.31 6.31
N LEU A 781 10.04 -16.69 6.90
CA LEU A 781 11.18 -16.06 6.21
C LEU A 781 12.24 -17.15 5.96
N PRO A 782 13.42 -16.89 5.35
CA PRO A 782 14.37 -17.95 4.97
C PRO A 782 14.84 -18.80 6.15
N HIS A 783 15.03 -18.18 7.32
CA HIS A 783 15.62 -18.82 8.49
C HIS A 783 14.79 -18.75 9.79
N GLU A 784 13.82 -17.85 9.87
CA GLU A 784 12.94 -17.61 11.03
C GLU A 784 11.45 -17.81 10.67
N VAL A 785 10.60 -17.91 11.70
CA VAL A 785 9.14 -18.08 11.57
C VAL A 785 8.45 -17.24 12.64
N ASN A 786 7.62 -16.29 12.22
CA ASN A 786 7.00 -15.27 13.09
C ASN A 786 5.48 -15.29 12.98
N MET A 787 4.77 -14.90 14.06
CA MET A 787 3.36 -14.52 13.98
C MET A 787 3.26 -13.00 13.83
N VAL A 788 2.19 -12.56 13.16
CA VAL A 788 1.98 -11.18 12.74
C VAL A 788 0.53 -10.82 13.02
N ASN A 789 0.32 -9.89 13.95
CA ASN A 789 -1.00 -9.27 14.14
C ASN A 789 -1.31 -8.36 12.93
N HIS A 790 -2.56 -8.35 12.47
CA HIS A 790 -3.10 -7.45 11.45
C HIS A 790 -2.70 -5.98 11.69
N ALA A 791 -2.77 -5.49 12.93
CA ALA A 791 -2.38 -4.13 13.32
C ALA A 791 -0.88 -3.79 13.14
N ARG A 792 -0.04 -4.77 12.72
CA ARG A 792 1.36 -4.53 12.31
C ARG A 792 1.54 -4.46 10.79
N LEU A 793 0.48 -4.60 9.99
CA LEU A 793 0.46 -4.23 8.58
C LEU A 793 0.04 -2.75 8.49
N LYS A 794 0.61 -2.01 7.53
CA LYS A 794 0.35 -0.58 7.34
C LYS A 794 -0.09 -0.30 5.91
N ARG A 795 -0.78 0.82 5.69
CA ARG A 795 -1.11 1.27 4.33
C ARG A 795 0.19 1.43 3.50
N PRO A 796 0.17 1.10 2.20
CA PRO A 796 1.33 1.25 1.35
C PRO A 796 1.66 2.74 1.19
N THR A 797 2.78 3.15 1.75
CA THR A 797 3.34 4.50 1.67
C THR A 797 4.82 4.40 1.34
N ARG A 798 5.45 5.50 0.92
CA ARG A 798 6.87 5.48 0.57
C ARG A 798 7.73 4.98 1.74
N GLU A 799 7.34 5.33 2.95
CA GLU A 799 7.96 4.97 4.23
C GLU A 799 7.69 3.51 4.63
N SER A 800 6.44 3.01 4.55
CA SER A 800 6.13 1.61 4.89
C SER A 800 6.69 0.62 3.86
N ILE A 801 6.85 1.05 2.61
CA ILE A 801 7.52 0.28 1.56
C ILE A 801 9.04 0.30 1.74
N ALA A 802 9.66 1.43 2.12
CA ALA A 802 11.09 1.49 2.41
C ALA A 802 11.48 0.71 3.68
N GLY A 803 10.62 0.73 4.70
CA GLY A 803 10.88 0.14 6.01
C GLY A 803 11.94 0.89 6.83
N GLU A 804 11.98 0.60 8.13
CA GLU A 804 12.79 1.33 9.12
C GLU A 804 14.31 1.25 8.85
N PHE A 805 14.76 0.19 8.17
CA PHE A 805 16.16 -0.03 7.79
C PHE A 805 16.78 1.14 7.00
N GLY A 806 15.97 1.87 6.22
CA GLY A 806 16.44 2.97 5.34
C GLY A 806 16.95 4.22 6.07
N LEU A 807 16.58 4.43 7.33
CA LEU A 807 16.90 5.67 8.06
C LEU A 807 18.35 5.75 8.58
N SER A 808 19.08 4.64 8.56
CA SER A 808 20.43 4.50 9.14
C SER A 808 21.56 5.25 8.41
N ALA A 809 21.35 5.68 7.16
CA ALA A 809 22.42 6.03 6.24
C ALA A 809 22.81 7.53 6.14
N VAL A 810 22.04 8.47 6.70
CA VAL A 810 22.23 9.93 6.47
C VAL A 810 22.69 10.68 7.73
N ARG A 811 23.99 10.59 8.05
CA ARG A 811 24.62 11.52 8.99
C ARG A 811 24.66 12.93 8.39
N ARG A 812 23.92 13.89 8.98
CA ARG A 812 23.84 15.30 8.55
C ARG A 812 25.22 15.99 8.54
N GLY A 813 25.87 16.05 7.38
CA GLY A 813 27.08 16.83 7.14
C GLY A 813 26.75 18.25 6.68
N SER A 814 26.68 19.21 7.60
CA SER A 814 26.34 20.60 7.26
C SER A 814 27.40 21.27 6.36
N ARG A 815 26.98 21.79 5.19
CA ARG A 815 27.76 22.74 4.38
C ARG A 815 26.86 23.70 3.61
N ILE A 816 27.33 24.94 3.51
CA ILE A 816 26.59 26.12 3.05
C ILE A 816 26.90 26.43 1.59
N GLY A 817 25.88 26.89 0.84
CA GLY A 817 26.07 27.86 -0.25
C GLY A 817 26.09 27.31 -1.67
N GLY A 818 24.93 27.35 -2.34
CA GLY A 818 24.81 27.22 -3.79
C GLY A 818 23.51 27.87 -4.27
N THR A 819 23.60 28.95 -5.04
CA THR A 819 22.43 29.67 -5.59
C THR A 819 21.82 28.91 -6.77
N PRO A 820 20.51 28.62 -6.79
CA PRO A 820 19.86 28.05 -7.96
C PRO A 820 19.84 29.03 -9.14
N LEU A 821 20.15 28.54 -10.34
CA LEU A 821 19.99 29.29 -11.58
C LEU A 821 18.52 29.25 -12.04
N ARG A 822 18.06 30.39 -12.57
CA ARG A 822 16.67 30.63 -12.96
C ARG A 822 16.31 29.83 -14.21
N SER A 823 15.27 28.99 -14.12
CA SER A 823 14.70 28.23 -15.26
C SER A 823 13.31 28.77 -15.65
N PRO A 824 12.82 28.55 -16.89
CA PRO A 824 11.73 29.36 -17.46
C PRO A 824 10.31 28.89 -17.11
N SER A 825 9.38 29.82 -17.31
CA SER A 825 7.93 29.72 -17.09
C SER A 825 7.22 28.56 -17.80
N LYS A 826 6.28 27.90 -17.10
CA LYS A 826 5.13 27.23 -17.72
C LYS A 826 4.00 28.25 -17.97
N LEU A 827 3.25 28.08 -19.07
CA LEU A 827 2.15 28.97 -19.48
C LEU A 827 0.78 28.49 -18.99
N SER A 828 -0.21 29.39 -19.02
CA SER A 828 -1.56 29.17 -18.50
C SER A 828 -2.54 28.54 -19.50
N ARG A 829 -3.65 28.03 -18.96
CA ARG A 829 -4.69 27.20 -19.64
C ARG A 829 -5.59 27.99 -20.61
N SER A 830 -5.03 28.78 -21.53
CA SER A 830 -5.84 29.69 -22.38
C SER A 830 -5.19 30.10 -23.71
N GLU A 831 -4.61 29.16 -24.46
CA GLU A 831 -4.37 29.36 -25.91
C GLU A 831 -5.03 28.22 -26.70
N VAL A 832 -5.83 28.59 -27.71
CA VAL A 832 -6.67 27.67 -28.48
C VAL A 832 -5.98 27.39 -29.81
N VAL A 833 -5.65 26.12 -30.07
CA VAL A 833 -5.30 25.68 -31.43
C VAL A 833 -6.59 25.67 -32.25
N SER A 834 -6.57 26.44 -33.34
CA SER A 834 -7.60 26.40 -34.38
C SER A 834 -7.07 25.57 -35.57
N GLU A 835 -7.99 25.02 -36.36
CA GLU A 835 -7.68 24.11 -37.47
C GLU A 835 -6.78 24.76 -38.54
N TYR A 836 -5.69 24.07 -38.94
CA TYR A 836 -5.19 23.98 -40.31
C TYR A 836 -4.24 22.78 -40.49
#